data_AF-A0A7L0D006-F1
#
_entry.id   AF-A0A7L0D006-F1
#
_cell.length_a   1.000
_cell.length_b   1.000
_cell.length_c   1.000
_cell.angle_alpha   90.00
_cell.angle_beta   90.00
_cell.angle_gamma   90.00
#
_symmetry.space_group_name_H-M   'P 1'
#
loop_
_entity.id
_entity.type
_entity.pdbx_description
1 polymer ?
#
loop_
_entity_poly.entity_id
_entity_poly.type
_entity_poly.pdbx_seq_one_letter_code
_entity_poly.pdbx_strand_id
1 'polypeptide(L)'
;GNMSFSCLEPRVVPVTFLSSSSYLALPGTSGQDEVFISFQFRTWNQEGLLLSSKLQQASGGFLLYLSDGKVKISLDRPGKALSDITAGTGLNNGQWHSVSFSAKRNRISVIVDNDVMSSAHASIPLQIYSGDTFYFGGCPSSGNISECNTSLSGFQGCMRLISIGNKAVDMISVQQNIFGNFSDLQIDLCGIIDRCLPNYCEHDGECSQSWNTFYCNCANTGYKGATCHYPIYEKSCEAYKHRGNTSGFYNIDSDGSGPLRPFLVYCNMTDTTWTVIQHNNTNLTRVKSANRENPHNVFFKYSASLDQLKATINHAEHCEQELAYHCKKSRILDKPDGKPLSWWIGRTNETQTYWGGSLPAVQKCSCGLEGSCIDSQHYCNCDADRDEWTNDTGFLSYKEHLPVTEIVITDTYRPNSEAAYKLGPLLCHGDRTFWNSASFNTETSYLHFPTFHGELSADVSFFFKTTASSGVFLENLGIQDFIRIELYSPTEVIFSFDVGNGPSEITVQSLTSLNDNQWHYVKAERNIKEATLQVDHLPQKSHGAPPDGHIRLQLNSQLFVGGTASRQKGFLGCIRSLQLNGIALDLEERAKITPGVEPGCPGHCSSYGNLCHNGGKCIEKYIGFSCDCTLSAYSGPFCKKEISAYLETGTSVTYNFQEYYALAKNSSSHASSFYADMTLNREAITFAFRTTRTPSLLLYVSSFYKEYVSVILTRNGDLQIRYKLDSHQDPDVFSINIKNMADGQLQHVKINREEEMLFVEVNQKERMKFILSSGTEFNAIKSLTLGKILVNSDVDEETMKANSQGFIGCLSAVQFNHIAPLKAALHHTSSAPVIVKGRFTESNCGTLSGADSTSSETTHSFADHSGPIDEREPLANAIRSDAAIIGGVIAVVIFILLCITAIAIRIYKKKGIYSKNETKGSENEDSAESALKSELSMQNTANENQKEYFF
;
A
#
# COMPACT_ATOMS: atom_id res chain seq x y z
N GLY A 1 -8.21 62.36 54.98
CA GLY A 1 -8.81 61.17 54.33
C GLY A 1 -8.35 61.13 52.90
N ASN A 2 -7.86 59.99 52.44
CA ASN A 2 -7.43 59.81 51.04
C ASN A 2 -8.54 59.05 50.30
N MET A 3 -9.14 59.69 49.28
CA MET A 3 -10.06 59.03 48.35
C MET A 3 -9.25 58.43 47.22
N SER A 4 -9.40 57.13 46.98
CA SER A 4 -8.87 56.45 45.80
C SER A 4 -9.97 56.28 44.76
N PHE A 5 -9.72 56.73 43.54
CA PHE A 5 -10.53 56.38 42.37
C PHE A 5 -9.97 55.13 41.72
N SER A 6 -10.77 54.06 41.61
CA SER A 6 -10.47 52.89 40.80
C SER A 6 -11.27 52.95 39.49
N CYS A 7 -10.60 52.83 38.35
CA CYS A 7 -11.26 52.47 37.10
C CYS A 7 -11.47 50.95 37.11
N LEU A 8 -12.72 50.51 37.19
CA LEU A 8 -13.08 49.13 36.88
C LEU A 8 -13.15 49.01 35.35
N GLU A 9 -12.30 48.17 34.77
CA GLU A 9 -12.46 47.83 33.36
C GLU A 9 -13.83 47.16 33.15
N PRO A 10 -14.60 47.57 32.12
CA PRO A 10 -15.89 46.98 31.85
C PRO A 10 -15.74 45.50 31.48
N ARG A 11 -16.46 44.63 32.21
CA ARG A 11 -16.46 43.19 31.97
C ARG A 11 -17.05 42.88 30.59
N VAL A 12 -16.26 42.29 29.71
CA VAL A 12 -16.71 41.88 28.37
C VAL A 12 -17.45 40.55 28.49
N VAL A 13 -18.77 40.58 28.32
CA VAL A 13 -19.64 39.41 28.38
C VAL A 13 -19.85 38.89 26.95
N PRO A 14 -19.28 37.72 26.58
CA PRO A 14 -19.53 37.12 25.26
C PRO A 14 -20.88 36.41 25.23
N VAL A 15 -21.35 36.13 24.01
CA VAL A 15 -22.51 35.28 23.75
C VAL A 15 -22.16 34.23 22.70
N THR A 16 -22.57 32.98 22.92
CA THR A 16 -22.42 31.86 21.99
C THR A 16 -23.74 31.57 21.29
N PHE A 17 -23.71 31.49 19.97
CA PHE A 17 -24.79 31.02 19.11
C PHE A 17 -24.61 29.51 18.90
N LEU A 18 -25.49 28.71 19.50
CA LEU A 18 -25.33 27.25 19.64
C LEU A 18 -25.75 26.48 18.38
N SER A 19 -26.73 26.99 17.63
CA SER A 19 -27.32 26.34 16.46
C SER A 19 -27.47 27.34 15.31
N SER A 20 -27.70 26.83 14.10
CA SER A 20 -28.01 27.69 12.95
C SER A 20 -29.37 28.40 13.05
N SER A 21 -30.18 28.09 14.07
CA SER A 21 -31.43 28.80 14.39
C SER A 21 -31.28 29.80 15.53
N SER A 22 -30.11 29.86 16.18
CA SER A 22 -29.81 30.83 17.22
C SER A 22 -29.88 32.25 16.68
N TYR A 23 -30.50 33.16 17.42
CA TYR A 23 -30.54 34.58 17.05
C TYR A 23 -30.57 35.50 18.27
N LEU A 24 -30.08 36.72 18.06
CA LEU A 24 -30.20 37.83 19.01
C LEU A 24 -30.83 39.03 18.29
N ALA A 25 -32.06 39.38 18.66
CA ALA A 25 -32.79 40.52 18.16
C ALA A 25 -32.65 41.71 19.12
N LEU A 26 -32.04 42.80 18.62
CA LEU A 26 -31.81 44.01 19.40
C LEU A 26 -32.56 45.20 18.78
N PRO A 27 -33.17 46.07 19.60
CA PRO A 27 -33.90 47.23 19.10
C PRO A 27 -32.94 48.29 18.55
N GLY A 28 -33.30 48.86 17.40
CA GLY A 28 -32.63 49.96 16.72
C GLY A 28 -33.32 51.31 16.95
N THR A 29 -32.71 52.38 16.44
CA THR A 29 -33.34 53.71 16.39
C THR A 29 -33.78 53.99 14.96
N SER A 30 -35.09 53.92 14.71
CA SER A 30 -35.69 54.11 13.38
C SER A 30 -35.44 55.51 12.82
N GLY A 31 -35.17 55.62 11.52
CA GLY A 31 -35.15 56.90 10.79
C GLY A 31 -33.85 57.72 10.87
N GLN A 32 -32.77 57.18 11.43
CA GLN A 32 -31.45 57.82 11.36
C GLN A 32 -30.84 57.72 9.96
N ASP A 33 -30.12 58.78 9.52
CA ASP A 33 -29.42 58.86 8.21
C ASP A 33 -28.06 58.14 8.19
N GLU A 34 -27.74 57.45 9.29
CA GLU A 34 -26.51 56.70 9.50
C GLU A 34 -26.80 55.41 10.29
N VAL A 35 -26.27 54.29 9.81
CA VAL A 35 -26.20 53.03 10.54
C VAL A 35 -24.73 52.75 10.85
N PHE A 36 -24.40 52.65 12.14
CA PHE A 36 -23.07 52.25 12.59
C PHE A 36 -23.22 51.08 13.55
N ILE A 37 -22.60 49.94 13.24
CA ILE A 37 -22.67 48.73 14.06
C ILE A 37 -21.25 48.17 14.16
N SER A 38 -20.81 47.84 15.36
CA SER A 38 -19.54 47.15 15.54
C SER A 38 -19.71 45.97 16.50
N PHE A 39 -18.97 44.90 16.25
CA PHE A 39 -18.92 43.73 17.11
C PHE A 39 -17.64 42.97 16.87
N GLN A 40 -17.28 42.08 17.79
CA GLN A 40 -16.27 41.05 17.54
C GLN A 40 -16.95 39.70 17.40
N PHE A 41 -16.47 38.87 16.50
CA PHE A 41 -16.91 37.49 16.36
C PHE A 41 -15.72 36.53 16.31
N ARG A 42 -15.96 35.26 16.66
CA ARG A 42 -15.06 34.15 16.35
C ARG A 42 -15.84 32.90 16.04
N THR A 43 -15.38 32.13 15.06
CA THR A 43 -16.01 30.89 14.60
C THR A 43 -15.00 29.98 13.93
N TRP A 44 -15.38 28.71 13.77
CA TRP A 44 -14.70 27.74 12.89
C TRP A 44 -15.43 27.56 11.55
N ASN A 45 -16.70 28.00 11.45
CA ASN A 45 -17.48 27.85 10.22
C ASN A 45 -17.01 28.84 9.16
N GLN A 46 -16.94 28.39 7.91
CA GLN A 46 -16.63 29.25 6.75
C GLN A 46 -17.83 30.10 6.31
N GLU A 47 -19.05 29.73 6.73
CA GLU A 47 -20.29 30.39 6.38
C GLU A 47 -21.17 30.66 7.61
N GLY A 48 -21.98 31.72 7.55
CA GLY A 48 -22.98 32.02 8.57
C GLY A 48 -23.47 33.46 8.54
N LEU A 49 -24.76 33.68 8.81
CA LEU A 49 -25.34 35.02 8.89
C LEU A 49 -24.86 35.75 10.17
N LEU A 50 -24.10 36.82 10.01
CA LEU A 50 -23.59 37.61 11.15
C LEU A 50 -24.63 38.63 11.63
N LEU A 51 -25.22 39.38 10.71
CA LEU A 51 -26.14 40.47 11.01
C LEU A 51 -27.12 40.70 9.85
N SER A 52 -28.40 40.94 10.16
CA SER A 52 -29.40 41.38 9.20
C SER A 52 -30.30 42.48 9.77
N SER A 53 -30.77 43.37 8.89
CA SER A 53 -31.79 44.37 9.25
C SER A 53 -32.48 44.92 8.01
N LYS A 54 -33.74 45.33 8.19
CA LYS A 54 -34.56 45.99 7.16
C LYS A 54 -34.36 47.51 7.24
N LEU A 55 -34.26 48.17 6.09
CA LEU A 55 -34.18 49.63 6.01
C LEU A 55 -35.57 50.25 5.90
N GLN A 56 -35.73 51.48 6.40
CA GLN A 56 -37.00 52.20 6.35
C GLN A 56 -37.34 52.67 4.91
N GLN A 57 -38.64 52.77 4.56
CA GLN A 57 -39.20 53.30 3.29
C GLN A 57 -38.62 52.72 1.98
N ALA A 58 -39.15 51.58 1.50
CA ALA A 58 -38.90 50.99 0.17
C ALA A 58 -37.41 50.75 -0.22
N SER A 59 -36.48 50.91 0.74
CA SER A 59 -35.03 50.90 0.53
C SER A 59 -34.39 49.50 0.60
N GLY A 60 -35.19 48.46 0.87
CA GLY A 60 -34.72 47.08 0.97
C GLY A 60 -34.20 46.71 2.36
N GLY A 61 -33.23 45.80 2.42
CA GLY A 61 -32.55 45.37 3.64
C GLY A 61 -31.07 45.10 3.38
N PHE A 62 -30.30 44.85 4.44
CA PHE A 62 -28.90 44.43 4.31
C PHE A 62 -28.64 43.13 5.09
N LEU A 63 -27.69 42.36 4.54
CA LEU A 63 -27.26 41.07 5.05
C LEU A 63 -25.74 41.11 5.14
N LEU A 64 -25.21 40.99 6.34
CA LEU A 64 -23.79 40.81 6.62
C LEU A 64 -23.57 39.36 7.01
N TYR A 65 -22.77 38.63 6.24
CA TYR A 65 -22.60 37.19 6.41
C TYR A 65 -21.16 36.78 6.12
N LEU A 66 -20.77 35.64 6.66
CA LEU A 66 -19.50 35.00 6.37
C LEU A 66 -19.67 34.07 5.16
N SER A 67 -18.72 34.08 4.23
CA SER A 67 -18.67 33.16 3.09
C SER A 67 -17.22 32.98 2.65
N ASP A 68 -16.78 31.72 2.54
CA ASP A 68 -15.38 31.36 2.23
C ASP A 68 -14.38 32.01 3.23
N GLY A 69 -14.78 32.11 4.51
CA GLY A 69 -13.96 32.75 5.55
C GLY A 69 -13.76 34.27 5.38
N LYS A 70 -14.60 34.93 4.57
CA LYS A 70 -14.57 36.38 4.31
C LYS A 70 -15.92 36.99 4.70
N VAL A 71 -15.91 38.23 5.21
CA VAL A 71 -17.15 38.94 5.51
C VAL A 71 -17.68 39.55 4.22
N LYS A 72 -18.92 39.22 3.87
CA LYS A 72 -19.64 39.75 2.71
C LYS A 72 -20.86 40.55 3.16
N ILE A 73 -21.18 41.59 2.41
CA ILE A 73 -22.43 42.32 2.58
C ILE A 73 -23.24 42.32 1.27
N SER A 74 -24.50 41.95 1.39
CA SER A 74 -25.50 42.02 0.33
C SER A 74 -26.60 43.00 0.69
N LEU A 75 -27.13 43.73 -0.30
CA LEU A 75 -28.31 44.58 -0.14
C LEU A 75 -29.46 44.01 -0.95
N ASP A 76 -30.54 43.67 -0.26
CA ASP A 76 -31.76 43.19 -0.89
C ASP A 76 -32.51 44.37 -1.53
N ARG A 77 -32.79 44.29 -2.83
CA ARG A 77 -33.57 45.29 -3.58
C ARG A 77 -34.60 44.62 -4.49
N PRO A 78 -35.81 45.16 -4.60
CA PRO A 78 -36.73 44.75 -5.66
C PRO A 78 -36.20 45.17 -7.04
N GLY A 79 -35.84 44.19 -7.88
CA GLY A 79 -35.64 44.38 -9.32
C GLY A 79 -34.21 44.66 -9.83
N LYS A 80 -33.16 44.61 -9.00
CA LYS A 80 -31.75 44.71 -9.44
C LYS A 80 -30.81 43.93 -8.51
N ALA A 81 -29.92 43.11 -9.08
CA ALA A 81 -28.81 42.51 -8.35
C ALA A 81 -27.71 43.56 -8.11
N LEU A 82 -27.38 43.86 -6.85
CA LEU A 82 -26.14 44.56 -6.49
C LEU A 82 -25.05 43.51 -6.22
N SER A 83 -23.81 43.85 -6.58
CA SER A 83 -22.63 43.03 -6.30
C SER A 83 -22.27 43.10 -4.81
N ASP A 84 -22.03 41.94 -4.20
CA ASP A 84 -21.60 41.84 -2.82
C ASP A 84 -20.23 42.50 -2.60
N ILE A 85 -20.08 43.20 -1.48
CA ILE A 85 -18.80 43.77 -1.05
C ILE A 85 -18.15 42.76 -0.11
N THR A 86 -16.85 42.44 -0.30
CA THR A 86 -16.12 41.43 0.49
C THR A 86 -14.94 42.07 1.24
N ALA A 87 -14.76 41.74 2.52
CA ALA A 87 -13.68 42.21 3.38
C ALA A 87 -13.05 41.07 4.20
N GLY A 88 -11.74 41.17 4.45
CA GLY A 88 -10.94 40.18 5.19
C GLY A 88 -10.73 38.83 4.50
N THR A 89 -9.95 37.95 5.13
CA THR A 89 -9.63 36.58 4.66
C THR A 89 -9.32 35.65 5.82
N GLY A 90 -9.81 34.41 5.80
CA GLY A 90 -9.48 33.39 6.81
C GLY A 90 -10.00 33.71 8.22
N LEU A 91 -11.17 34.36 8.30
CA LEU A 91 -11.77 34.85 9.56
C LEU A 91 -12.44 33.73 10.39
N ASN A 92 -12.36 32.49 9.94
CA ASN A 92 -12.88 31.28 10.58
C ASN A 92 -11.77 30.46 11.26
N ASN A 93 -10.80 31.14 11.86
CA ASN A 93 -9.60 30.55 12.48
C ASN A 93 -9.75 30.37 14.02
N GLY A 94 -10.96 30.52 14.57
CA GLY A 94 -11.21 30.45 16.00
C GLY A 94 -10.68 31.62 16.84
N GLN A 95 -10.08 32.64 16.22
CA GLN A 95 -9.63 33.87 16.87
C GLN A 95 -10.70 34.97 16.77
N TRP A 96 -10.61 35.95 17.66
CA TRP A 96 -11.53 37.10 17.67
C TRP A 96 -11.19 38.08 16.56
N HIS A 97 -12.15 38.33 15.67
CA HIS A 97 -12.09 39.33 14.62
C HIS A 97 -13.07 40.45 14.89
N SER A 98 -12.65 41.70 14.69
CA SER A 98 -13.54 42.86 14.84
C SER A 98 -14.16 43.26 13.51
N VAL A 99 -15.45 43.54 13.50
CA VAL A 99 -16.19 44.01 12.32
C VAL A 99 -16.84 45.33 12.66
N SER A 100 -16.59 46.34 11.84
CA SER A 100 -17.26 47.64 11.90
C SER A 100 -17.98 47.89 10.58
N PHE A 101 -19.31 47.96 10.64
CA PHE A 101 -20.19 48.27 9.53
C PHE A 101 -20.70 49.71 9.67
N SER A 102 -20.58 50.47 8.59
CA SER A 102 -21.02 51.86 8.50
C SER A 102 -21.76 52.08 7.18
N ALA A 103 -22.95 52.64 7.25
CA ALA A 103 -23.74 53.06 6.10
C ALA A 103 -24.23 54.50 6.31
N LYS A 104 -23.74 55.43 5.49
CA LYS A 104 -24.03 56.88 5.60
C LYS A 104 -24.09 57.54 4.24
N ARG A 105 -25.14 58.32 3.96
CA ARG A 105 -25.24 59.25 2.81
C ARG A 105 -24.67 58.69 1.49
N ASN A 106 -25.17 57.53 1.06
CA ASN A 106 -24.77 56.81 -0.15
C ASN A 106 -23.43 56.06 -0.10
N ARG A 107 -22.78 55.91 1.07
CA ARG A 107 -21.55 55.11 1.22
C ARG A 107 -21.77 53.99 2.21
N ILE A 108 -21.37 52.79 1.82
CA ILE A 108 -21.23 51.63 2.71
C ILE A 108 -19.76 51.32 2.89
N SER A 109 -19.37 51.02 4.13
CA SER A 109 -18.03 50.57 4.48
C SER A 109 -18.09 49.44 5.50
N VAL A 110 -17.35 48.37 5.23
CA VAL A 110 -17.06 47.28 6.17
C VAL A 110 -15.56 47.28 6.43
N ILE A 111 -15.18 47.37 7.69
CA ILE A 111 -13.78 47.30 8.14
C ILE A 111 -13.64 46.07 9.02
N VAL A 112 -12.64 45.24 8.74
CA VAL A 112 -12.30 44.05 9.53
C VAL A 112 -10.95 44.29 10.22
N ASP A 113 -10.82 43.92 11.49
CA ASP A 113 -9.59 44.01 12.32
C ASP A 113 -8.91 45.38 12.35
N ASN A 114 -9.69 46.45 12.15
CA ASN A 114 -9.19 47.83 11.97
C ASN A 114 -8.18 47.98 10.84
N ASP A 115 -8.07 46.99 9.94
CA ASP A 115 -7.22 47.07 8.77
C ASP A 115 -7.97 47.79 7.64
N VAL A 116 -7.56 49.03 7.41
CA VAL A 116 -8.14 49.87 6.36
C VAL A 116 -7.77 49.33 4.97
N MET A 117 -6.69 48.56 4.82
CA MET A 117 -6.28 48.00 3.52
C MET A 117 -7.15 46.83 3.06
N SER A 118 -7.72 46.07 3.99
CA SER A 118 -8.68 45.00 3.72
C SER A 118 -10.14 45.42 3.96
N SER A 119 -10.36 46.73 4.16
CA SER A 119 -11.69 47.34 4.22
C SER A 119 -12.33 47.42 2.83
N ALA A 120 -13.65 47.32 2.80
CA ALA A 120 -14.38 47.27 1.57
C ALA A 120 -15.47 48.34 1.54
N HIS A 121 -15.53 49.08 0.44
CA HIS A 121 -16.35 50.27 0.28
C HIS A 121 -17.18 50.19 -0.99
N ALA A 122 -18.44 50.62 -0.93
CA ALA A 122 -19.24 50.86 -2.12
C ALA A 122 -20.01 52.18 -2.02
N SER A 123 -20.15 52.84 -3.17
CA SER A 123 -21.02 53.99 -3.34
C SER A 123 -22.35 53.52 -3.94
N ILE A 124 -23.43 53.75 -3.20
CA ILE A 124 -24.76 53.27 -3.53
C ILE A 124 -25.68 54.47 -3.72
N PRO A 125 -26.37 54.61 -4.86
CA PRO A 125 -27.28 55.72 -5.11
C PRO A 125 -28.61 55.50 -4.35
N LEU A 126 -28.58 55.52 -3.01
CA LEU A 126 -29.77 55.36 -2.16
C LEU A 126 -29.54 55.96 -0.76
N GLN A 127 -30.53 56.72 -0.26
CA GLN A 127 -30.54 57.18 1.12
C GLN A 127 -30.93 56.02 2.04
N ILE A 128 -30.02 55.67 2.96
CA ILE A 128 -30.17 54.56 3.90
C ILE A 128 -30.75 55.13 5.20
N TYR A 129 -31.94 54.67 5.58
CA TYR A 129 -32.57 54.99 6.86
C TYR A 129 -32.59 53.74 7.75
N SER A 130 -32.07 53.88 8.98
CA SER A 130 -32.00 52.79 9.96
C SER A 130 -33.37 52.18 10.24
N GLY A 131 -33.42 50.85 10.35
CA GLY A 131 -34.61 50.10 10.75
C GLY A 131 -34.84 50.02 12.26
N ASP A 132 -35.87 49.26 12.62
CA ASP A 132 -36.38 49.15 14.00
C ASP A 132 -35.70 48.01 14.80
N THR A 133 -35.18 46.99 14.10
CA THR A 133 -34.60 45.79 14.72
C THR A 133 -33.36 45.33 13.97
N PHE A 134 -32.34 44.92 14.72
CA PHE A 134 -31.12 44.28 14.21
C PHE A 134 -31.06 42.84 14.70
N TYR A 135 -30.94 41.89 13.78
CA TYR A 135 -30.82 40.47 14.10
C TYR A 135 -29.38 40.04 13.94
N PHE A 136 -28.77 39.55 15.02
CA PHE A 136 -27.44 38.97 15.02
C PHE A 136 -27.55 37.45 15.01
N GLY A 137 -26.65 36.81 14.26
CA GLY A 137 -26.45 35.37 14.20
C GLY A 137 -27.51 34.55 13.46
N GLY A 138 -28.77 34.99 13.42
CA GLY A 138 -29.85 34.25 12.77
C GLY A 138 -31.14 35.04 12.78
N CYS A 139 -32.24 34.43 12.33
CA CYS A 139 -33.56 35.05 12.33
C CYS A 139 -34.64 34.12 12.94
N PRO A 140 -35.74 34.65 13.49
CA PRO A 140 -36.80 33.85 14.09
C PRO A 140 -37.60 33.02 13.06
N SER A 141 -37.88 31.75 13.35
CA SER A 141 -38.58 30.81 12.45
C SER A 141 -40.11 30.93 12.45
N SER A 142 -40.71 31.58 13.46
CA SER A 142 -42.17 31.64 13.67
C SER A 142 -42.68 33.08 13.58
N GLY A 143 -43.07 33.48 12.37
CA GLY A 143 -43.77 34.72 12.09
C GLY A 143 -44.09 34.86 10.61
N ASN A 144 -45.19 35.53 10.26
CA ASN A 144 -45.59 35.85 8.89
C ASN A 144 -44.66 36.95 8.32
N ILE A 145 -43.38 36.60 8.21
CA ILE A 145 -42.27 37.53 8.14
C ILE A 145 -41.49 37.21 6.86
N SER A 146 -41.68 38.05 5.86
CA SER A 146 -40.82 38.16 4.68
C SER A 146 -39.46 38.84 4.99
N GLU A 147 -39.09 38.99 6.28
CA GLU A 147 -38.02 39.88 6.77
C GLU A 147 -36.63 39.24 6.86
N CYS A 148 -36.51 37.91 6.72
CA CYS A 148 -35.24 37.19 6.54
C CYS A 148 -35.43 35.99 5.60
N ASN A 149 -35.86 36.21 4.35
CA ASN A 149 -35.96 35.13 3.37
C ASN A 149 -34.56 34.83 2.79
N THR A 150 -33.64 34.38 3.66
CA THR A 150 -32.25 34.11 3.30
C THR A 150 -32.03 32.61 3.17
N SER A 151 -31.43 32.18 2.07
CA SER A 151 -30.93 30.81 1.90
C SER A 151 -29.67 30.51 2.72
N LEU A 152 -29.20 31.47 3.52
CA LEU A 152 -27.98 31.39 4.35
C LEU A 152 -28.29 30.70 5.68
N SER A 153 -27.38 29.84 6.13
CA SER A 153 -27.42 29.27 7.48
C SER A 153 -27.12 30.33 8.55
N GLY A 154 -27.75 30.21 9.72
CA GLY A 154 -27.39 31.04 10.87
C GLY A 154 -25.96 30.78 11.34
N PHE A 155 -25.35 31.81 11.89
CA PHE A 155 -24.02 31.77 12.48
C PHE A 155 -23.98 30.90 13.73
N GLN A 156 -22.93 30.08 13.81
CA GLN A 156 -22.54 29.38 15.01
C GLN A 156 -21.14 29.85 15.40
N GLY A 157 -20.95 30.19 16.67
CA GLY A 157 -19.74 30.85 17.14
C GLY A 157 -20.06 31.82 18.25
N CYS A 158 -19.12 32.72 18.53
CA CYS A 158 -19.30 33.70 19.59
C CYS A 158 -19.29 35.13 19.05
N MET A 159 -20.05 36.00 19.72
CA MET A 159 -19.95 37.45 19.55
C MET A 159 -19.69 38.14 20.89
N ARG A 160 -19.03 39.30 20.84
CA ARG A 160 -18.85 40.19 22.00
C ARG A 160 -18.67 41.63 21.55
N LEU A 161 -18.69 42.57 22.50
CA LEU A 161 -18.50 44.00 22.23
C LEU A 161 -19.46 44.54 21.16
N ILE A 162 -20.72 44.08 21.18
CA ILE A 162 -21.74 44.53 20.24
C ILE A 162 -22.12 45.98 20.56
N SER A 163 -22.10 46.85 19.56
CA SER A 163 -22.56 48.23 19.64
C SER A 163 -23.47 48.58 18.47
N ILE A 164 -24.50 49.39 18.77
CA ILE A 164 -25.46 49.93 17.79
C ILE A 164 -25.43 51.45 17.94
N GLY A 165 -25.03 52.15 16.88
CA GLY A 165 -24.62 53.55 16.94
C GLY A 165 -23.46 53.74 17.92
N ASN A 166 -23.57 54.72 18.81
CA ASN A 166 -22.56 54.98 19.85
C ASN A 166 -22.88 54.30 21.19
N LYS A 167 -23.78 53.31 21.22
CA LYS A 167 -24.19 52.61 22.45
C LYS A 167 -23.71 51.16 22.43
N ALA A 168 -22.93 50.79 23.43
CA ALA A 168 -22.61 49.39 23.70
C ALA A 168 -23.84 48.66 24.25
N VAL A 169 -24.05 47.43 23.80
CA VAL A 169 -25.13 46.56 24.24
C VAL A 169 -24.73 45.89 25.56
N ASP A 170 -25.55 46.04 26.59
CA ASP A 170 -25.37 45.35 27.85
C ASP A 170 -26.00 43.95 27.79
N MET A 171 -25.15 42.93 27.66
CA MET A 171 -25.57 41.53 27.58
C MET A 171 -26.19 41.01 28.88
N ILE A 172 -25.92 41.64 30.03
CA ILE A 172 -26.54 41.25 31.30
C ILE A 172 -28.02 41.62 31.28
N SER A 173 -28.36 42.81 30.77
CA SER A 173 -29.74 43.22 30.54
C SER A 173 -30.47 42.34 29.52
N VAL A 174 -29.75 41.84 28.50
CA VAL A 174 -30.30 40.85 27.54
C VAL A 174 -30.62 39.54 28.25
N GLN A 175 -29.68 39.01 29.04
CA GLN A 175 -29.88 37.76 29.80
C GLN A 175 -31.05 37.84 30.78
N GLN A 176 -31.31 39.02 31.34
CA GLN A 176 -32.44 39.28 32.24
C GLN A 176 -33.77 39.52 31.50
N ASN A 177 -33.80 39.40 30.16
CA ASN A 177 -34.96 39.71 29.31
C ASN A 177 -35.50 41.15 29.48
N ILE A 178 -34.63 42.08 29.87
CA ILE A 178 -34.97 43.50 30.01
C ILE A 178 -34.81 44.21 28.66
N PHE A 179 -33.88 43.74 27.83
CA PHE A 179 -33.50 44.38 26.56
C PHE A 179 -33.28 43.34 25.45
N GLY A 180 -34.00 43.47 24.34
CA GLY A 180 -33.90 42.55 23.20
C GLY A 180 -34.66 41.23 23.38
N ASN A 181 -34.53 40.34 22.39
CA ASN A 181 -35.11 38.99 22.39
C ASN A 181 -34.09 38.00 21.77
N PHE A 182 -34.05 36.76 22.22
CA PHE A 182 -33.09 35.76 21.73
C PHE A 182 -33.62 34.33 21.78
N SER A 183 -32.98 33.44 21.01
CA SER A 183 -33.22 32.00 21.04
C SER A 183 -31.89 31.24 20.99
N ASP A 184 -31.79 30.15 21.76
CA ASP A 184 -30.65 29.22 21.77
C ASP A 184 -29.27 29.91 21.92
N LEU A 185 -29.17 30.85 22.86
CA LEU A 185 -27.91 31.54 23.18
C LEU A 185 -27.37 31.14 24.55
N GLN A 186 -26.05 31.02 24.64
CA GLN A 186 -25.34 30.92 25.91
C GLN A 186 -24.59 32.23 26.19
N ILE A 187 -25.03 32.98 27.21
CA ILE A 187 -24.47 34.28 27.59
C ILE A 187 -23.42 34.09 28.69
N ASP A 188 -22.38 34.94 28.71
CA ASP A 188 -21.22 34.93 29.64
C ASP A 188 -20.20 33.81 29.41
N LEU A 189 -20.43 32.92 28.43
CA LEU A 189 -19.46 31.92 27.99
C LEU A 189 -19.30 31.97 26.48
N CYS A 190 -18.05 31.78 26.03
CA CYS A 190 -17.77 31.49 24.62
C CYS A 190 -17.29 30.03 24.47
N GLY A 191 -18.21 29.14 24.11
CA GLY A 191 -18.02 27.68 24.10
C GLY A 191 -17.60 27.10 22.75
N ILE A 192 -16.68 27.74 22.00
CA ILE A 192 -16.14 27.11 20.78
C ILE A 192 -15.12 26.02 21.18
N ILE A 193 -15.20 24.85 20.56
CA ILE A 193 -14.27 23.73 20.79
C ILE A 193 -13.30 23.65 19.62
N ASP A 194 -12.01 23.56 19.91
CA ASP A 194 -10.99 23.26 18.90
C ASP A 194 -10.87 21.74 18.74
N ARG A 195 -11.40 21.22 17.64
CA ARG A 195 -11.45 19.80 17.30
C ARG A 195 -10.20 19.31 16.55
N CYS A 196 -9.31 20.22 16.16
CA CYS A 196 -8.01 19.89 15.56
C CYS A 196 -6.88 19.86 16.60
N LEU A 197 -7.19 20.05 17.90
CA LEU A 197 -6.23 20.00 19.00
C LEU A 197 -6.73 19.06 20.12
N PRO A 198 -6.09 17.88 20.32
CA PRO A 198 -4.98 17.36 19.52
C PRO A 198 -5.40 17.02 18.08
N ASN A 199 -4.43 16.97 17.16
CA ASN A 199 -4.71 16.61 15.77
C ASN A 199 -4.99 15.10 15.68
N TYR A 200 -6.21 14.75 15.28
CA TYR A 200 -6.63 13.36 15.10
C TYR A 200 -6.47 12.86 13.65
N CYS A 201 -5.97 13.70 12.75
CA CYS A 201 -5.58 13.31 11.41
C CYS A 201 -4.21 12.64 11.47
N GLU A 202 -4.20 11.33 11.27
CA GLU A 202 -3.00 10.50 11.32
C GLU A 202 -2.12 10.71 10.08
N HIS A 203 -0.88 10.21 10.13
CA HIS A 203 0.07 10.21 9.00
C HIS A 203 0.30 11.59 8.37
N ASP A 204 0.41 12.63 9.21
CA ASP A 204 0.58 14.03 8.81
C ASP A 204 -0.57 14.60 7.98
N GLY A 205 -1.78 14.06 8.13
CA GLY A 205 -2.99 14.61 7.53
C GLY A 205 -3.28 16.04 8.01
N GLU A 206 -3.69 16.90 7.09
CA GLU A 206 -4.04 18.30 7.40
C GLU A 206 -5.46 18.36 7.98
N CYS A 207 -5.57 18.91 9.20
CA CYS A 207 -6.86 19.05 9.88
C CYS A 207 -7.51 20.40 9.59
N SER A 208 -8.78 20.35 9.23
CA SER A 208 -9.69 21.51 9.19
C SER A 208 -10.92 21.22 10.03
N GLN A 209 -11.66 22.25 10.44
CA GLN A 209 -12.80 22.06 11.35
C GLN A 209 -13.95 23.04 11.11
N SER A 210 -15.11 22.63 11.59
CA SER A 210 -16.34 23.40 11.68
C SER A 210 -16.85 23.41 13.13
N TRP A 211 -18.01 24.02 13.34
CA TRP A 211 -18.69 24.03 14.63
C TRP A 211 -18.99 22.64 15.18
N ASN A 212 -19.37 21.68 14.32
CA ASN A 212 -19.86 20.37 14.72
C ASN A 212 -18.84 19.24 14.49
N THR A 213 -17.78 19.46 13.69
CA THR A 213 -16.90 18.36 13.31
C THR A 213 -15.54 18.83 12.81
N PHE A 214 -14.62 17.89 12.61
CA PHE A 214 -13.35 18.14 11.92
C PHE A 214 -13.23 17.27 10.66
N TYR A 215 -12.32 17.63 9.77
CA TYR A 215 -12.08 16.96 8.50
C TYR A 215 -10.57 16.80 8.31
N CYS A 216 -10.18 15.61 7.86
CA CYS A 216 -8.80 15.32 7.53
C CYS A 216 -8.61 15.31 6.02
N ASN A 217 -7.66 16.09 5.54
CA ASN A 217 -7.15 16.00 4.19
C ASN A 217 -5.99 14.99 4.17
N CYS A 218 -6.27 13.79 3.65
CA CYS A 218 -5.29 12.70 3.53
C CYS A 218 -4.53 12.73 2.19
N ALA A 219 -4.63 13.81 1.42
CA ALA A 219 -3.92 13.90 0.15
C ALA A 219 -2.40 13.82 0.37
N ASN A 220 -1.72 13.03 -0.46
CA ASN A 220 -0.26 12.83 -0.44
C ASN A 220 0.31 12.19 0.83
N THR A 221 -0.51 11.61 1.71
CA THR A 221 -0.02 10.86 2.89
C THR A 221 0.25 9.39 2.55
N GLY A 222 -0.44 8.85 1.54
CA GLY A 222 -0.48 7.40 1.27
C GLY A 222 -1.60 6.67 2.01
N TYR A 223 -2.42 7.41 2.77
CA TYR A 223 -3.51 6.89 3.60
C TYR A 223 -4.86 7.53 3.22
N LYS A 224 -5.94 6.89 3.67
CA LYS A 224 -7.33 7.32 3.45
C LYS A 224 -8.20 7.04 4.68
N GLY A 225 -9.48 7.40 4.59
CA GLY A 225 -10.44 7.28 5.68
C GLY A 225 -10.64 8.61 6.41
N ALA A 226 -11.63 8.68 7.31
CA ALA A 226 -12.00 9.91 7.98
C ALA A 226 -10.89 10.54 8.85
N THR A 227 -9.94 9.74 9.31
CA THR A 227 -8.78 10.15 10.13
C THR A 227 -7.43 9.84 9.49
N CYS A 228 -7.40 9.51 8.20
CA CYS A 228 -6.17 9.11 7.49
C CYS A 228 -5.46 7.89 8.11
N HIS A 229 -6.19 7.00 8.77
CA HIS A 229 -5.64 5.82 9.42
C HIS A 229 -5.29 4.69 8.43
N TYR A 230 -6.06 4.55 7.34
CA TYR A 230 -6.02 3.34 6.53
C TYR A 230 -5.07 3.44 5.33
N PRO A 231 -4.16 2.46 5.11
CA PRO A 231 -3.23 2.50 3.99
C PRO A 231 -3.93 2.33 2.63
N ILE A 232 -3.41 3.02 1.61
CA ILE A 232 -3.88 2.86 0.22
C ILE A 232 -3.21 1.67 -0.47
N TYR A 233 -1.98 1.35 -0.08
CA TYR A 233 -1.13 0.36 -0.73
C TYR A 233 -1.07 -0.95 0.06
N GLU A 234 -0.68 -2.03 -0.62
CA GLU A 234 -0.54 -3.34 0.02
C GLU A 234 0.76 -3.45 0.82
N LYS A 235 0.79 -4.36 1.78
CA LYS A 235 1.96 -4.50 2.67
C LYS A 235 3.19 -5.13 2.04
N SER A 236 3.00 -5.93 0.99
CA SER A 236 4.07 -6.73 0.40
C SER A 236 3.82 -7.01 -1.09
N CYS A 237 4.89 -7.37 -1.79
CA CYS A 237 4.80 -7.88 -3.15
C CYS A 237 3.98 -9.18 -3.24
N GLU A 238 3.96 -9.99 -2.18
CA GLU A 238 3.16 -11.22 -2.12
C GLU A 238 1.66 -10.88 -2.12
N ALA A 239 1.24 -9.90 -1.31
CA ALA A 239 -0.15 -9.43 -1.29
C ALA A 239 -0.60 -8.92 -2.67
N TYR A 240 0.24 -8.17 -3.39
CA TYR A 240 -0.05 -7.78 -4.77
C TYR A 240 -0.17 -8.98 -5.72
N LYS A 241 0.76 -9.93 -5.67
CA LYS A 241 0.72 -11.15 -6.51
C LYS A 241 -0.61 -11.89 -6.36
N HIS A 242 -1.15 -11.99 -5.14
CA HIS A 242 -2.43 -12.67 -4.88
C HIS A 242 -3.67 -11.92 -5.37
N ARG A 243 -3.54 -10.65 -5.74
CA ARG A 243 -4.58 -9.90 -6.46
C ARG A 243 -4.52 -10.09 -7.98
N GLY A 244 -3.58 -10.91 -8.46
CA GLY A 244 -3.38 -11.18 -9.88
C GLY A 244 -2.43 -10.21 -10.58
N ASN A 245 -1.74 -9.35 -9.82
CA ASN A 245 -0.71 -8.45 -10.33
C ASN A 245 0.54 -9.22 -10.79
N THR A 246 1.32 -8.59 -11.69
CA THR A 246 2.58 -9.13 -12.24
C THR A 246 3.77 -8.28 -11.80
N SER A 247 4.99 -8.71 -12.10
CA SER A 247 6.21 -7.98 -11.78
C SER A 247 6.17 -6.51 -12.25
N GLY A 248 6.71 -5.61 -11.44
CA GLY A 248 6.68 -4.17 -11.69
C GLY A 248 7.07 -3.34 -10.47
N PHE A 249 6.99 -2.03 -10.59
CA PHE A 249 7.18 -1.11 -9.47
C PHE A 249 5.88 -0.90 -8.72
N TYR A 250 5.91 -1.07 -7.40
CA TYR A 250 4.76 -0.90 -6.52
C TYR A 250 5.16 -0.11 -5.29
N ASN A 251 4.26 0.76 -4.83
CA ASN A 251 4.37 1.28 -3.47
C ASN A 251 3.90 0.18 -2.52
N ILE A 252 4.67 -0.09 -1.48
CA ILE A 252 4.28 -0.98 -0.39
C ILE A 252 4.22 -0.21 0.92
N ASP A 253 3.29 -0.60 1.77
CA ASP A 253 3.11 -0.07 3.13
C ASP A 253 3.44 -1.17 4.14
N SER A 254 4.71 -1.26 4.53
CA SER A 254 5.24 -2.44 5.22
C SER A 254 4.63 -2.71 6.59
N ASP A 255 4.06 -1.72 7.27
CA ASP A 255 3.40 -1.82 8.57
C ASP A 255 1.88 -1.59 8.49
N GLY A 256 1.35 -1.06 7.39
CA GLY A 256 -0.09 -0.83 7.22
C GLY A 256 -0.53 0.42 7.96
N SER A 257 -1.49 0.31 8.88
CA SER A 257 -1.94 1.45 9.71
C SER A 257 -0.91 1.89 10.78
N GLY A 258 0.34 1.43 10.67
CA GLY A 258 1.45 1.86 11.50
C GLY A 258 2.05 3.17 11.00
N PRO A 259 3.03 3.75 11.72
CA PRO A 259 3.51 5.11 11.46
C PRO A 259 4.37 5.27 10.18
N LEU A 260 4.78 4.19 9.51
CA LEU A 260 5.72 4.30 8.40
C LEU A 260 4.99 4.58 7.08
N ARG A 261 5.37 5.65 6.41
CA ARG A 261 4.84 5.97 5.07
C ARG A 261 5.13 4.85 4.06
N PRO A 262 4.30 4.71 3.00
CA PRO A 262 4.59 3.79 1.91
C PRO A 262 5.83 4.20 1.11
N PHE A 263 6.47 3.21 0.48
CA PHE A 263 7.66 3.43 -0.34
C PHE A 263 7.70 2.53 -1.57
N LEU A 264 8.41 2.99 -2.60
CA LEU A 264 8.48 2.31 -3.90
C LEU A 264 9.51 1.18 -3.87
N VAL A 265 9.09 -0.01 -4.31
CA VAL A 265 9.93 -1.20 -4.49
C VAL A 265 9.69 -1.81 -5.86
N TYR A 266 10.67 -2.59 -6.35
CA TYR A 266 10.43 -3.46 -7.51
C TYR A 266 10.01 -4.84 -7.02
N CYS A 267 8.79 -5.23 -7.34
CA CYS A 267 8.29 -6.58 -7.09
C CYS A 267 8.60 -7.46 -8.30
N ASN A 268 9.50 -8.42 -8.13
CA ASN A 268 9.74 -9.47 -9.11
C ASN A 268 8.88 -10.69 -8.76
N MET A 269 7.66 -10.72 -9.30
CA MET A 269 6.66 -11.76 -9.09
C MET A 269 6.82 -12.88 -10.13
N THR A 270 7.96 -13.56 -10.15
CA THR A 270 8.15 -14.78 -10.95
C THR A 270 7.67 -15.99 -10.13
N ASP A 271 8.32 -17.15 -10.26
CA ASP A 271 8.00 -18.34 -9.46
C ASP A 271 8.08 -18.02 -7.97
N THR A 272 9.14 -17.31 -7.57
CA THR A 272 9.32 -16.72 -6.24
C THR A 272 9.08 -15.21 -6.31
N THR A 273 8.35 -14.67 -5.33
CA THR A 273 8.02 -13.23 -5.27
C THR A 273 9.08 -12.46 -4.51
N TRP A 274 9.97 -11.78 -5.23
CA TRP A 274 11.02 -10.97 -4.62
C TRP A 274 10.62 -9.50 -4.52
N THR A 275 10.81 -8.94 -3.32
CA THR A 275 10.86 -7.51 -3.06
C THR A 275 12.31 -7.06 -3.22
N VAL A 276 12.58 -6.27 -4.26
CA VAL A 276 13.92 -5.79 -4.61
C VAL A 276 14.06 -4.33 -4.18
N ILE A 277 14.99 -4.06 -3.26
CA ILE A 277 15.23 -2.73 -2.71
C ILE A 277 16.63 -2.25 -3.09
N GLN A 278 16.68 -1.16 -3.85
CA GLN A 278 17.92 -0.60 -4.41
C GLN A 278 18.59 0.36 -3.44
N HIS A 279 19.90 0.56 -3.64
CA HIS A 279 20.70 1.59 -2.98
C HIS A 279 21.53 2.39 -4.01
N ASN A 280 22.14 3.47 -3.55
CA ASN A 280 22.85 4.46 -4.36
C ASN A 280 24.10 3.98 -5.12
N ASN A 281 24.64 2.79 -4.84
CA ASN A 281 25.89 2.32 -5.47
C ASN A 281 25.91 0.80 -5.68
N THR A 282 25.59 0.34 -6.88
CA THR A 282 25.62 -1.08 -7.28
C THR A 282 26.77 -1.41 -8.23
N ASN A 283 27.66 -0.45 -8.50
CA ASN A 283 28.77 -0.60 -9.42
C ASN A 283 30.02 -1.15 -8.71
N LEU A 284 30.83 -1.91 -9.44
CA LEU A 284 32.12 -2.39 -8.94
C LEU A 284 33.06 -1.19 -8.73
N THR A 285 33.45 -0.94 -7.48
CA THR A 285 34.26 0.22 -7.08
C THR A 285 35.65 -0.24 -6.64
N ARG A 286 36.70 0.33 -7.23
CA ARG A 286 38.10 0.02 -6.89
C ARG A 286 38.63 0.90 -5.75
N VAL A 287 39.45 0.30 -4.88
CA VAL A 287 40.01 0.91 -3.68
C VAL A 287 41.52 0.72 -3.65
N LYS A 288 42.24 1.80 -3.35
CA LYS A 288 43.69 1.83 -3.13
C LYS A 288 44.00 2.76 -1.96
N SER A 289 45.16 2.56 -1.32
CA SER A 289 45.70 3.45 -0.29
C SER A 289 44.92 3.50 1.03
N ALA A 290 44.15 2.46 1.36
CA ALA A 290 43.48 2.32 2.65
C ALA A 290 44.33 1.52 3.65
N ASN A 291 44.39 1.98 4.89
CA ASN A 291 45.08 1.32 6.01
C ASN A 291 44.19 1.34 7.27
N ARG A 292 44.67 0.84 8.41
CA ARG A 292 43.88 0.81 9.67
C ARG A 292 43.64 2.19 10.28
N GLU A 293 44.53 3.16 10.06
CA GLU A 293 44.42 4.53 10.59
C GLU A 293 43.52 5.40 9.69
N ASN A 294 43.52 5.12 8.39
CA ASN A 294 42.69 5.74 7.38
C ASN A 294 41.97 4.66 6.54
N PRO A 295 40.91 4.05 7.11
CA PRO A 295 40.15 3.02 6.42
C PRO A 295 39.32 3.62 5.28
N HIS A 296 39.04 2.81 4.26
CA HIS A 296 38.07 3.17 3.24
C HIS A 296 36.68 2.71 3.67
N ASN A 297 35.84 3.66 4.05
CA ASN A 297 34.47 3.42 4.51
C ASN A 297 33.47 3.78 3.41
N VAL A 298 32.49 2.92 3.22
CA VAL A 298 31.48 3.05 2.17
C VAL A 298 30.10 2.94 2.79
N PHE A 299 29.28 3.98 2.66
CA PHE A 299 27.92 4.00 3.18
C PHE A 299 26.90 3.78 2.05
N PHE A 300 25.97 2.85 2.26
CA PHE A 300 24.91 2.54 1.30
C PHE A 300 23.61 3.22 1.70
N LYS A 301 23.15 4.14 0.86
CA LYS A 301 21.87 4.82 1.03
C LYS A 301 20.79 4.11 0.21
N TYR A 302 19.88 3.44 0.88
CA TYR A 302 18.73 2.76 0.28
C TYR A 302 17.65 3.75 -0.13
N SER A 303 16.79 3.34 -1.06
CA SER A 303 15.57 4.09 -1.44
C SER A 303 14.53 4.16 -0.32
N ALA A 304 14.61 3.24 0.66
CA ALA A 304 13.73 3.16 1.83
C ALA A 304 14.45 3.61 3.12
N SER A 305 13.69 4.07 4.10
CA SER A 305 14.19 4.37 5.44
C SER A 305 14.61 3.09 6.18
N LEU A 306 15.46 3.23 7.21
CA LEU A 306 15.91 2.06 7.98
C LEU A 306 14.74 1.33 8.66
N ASP A 307 13.71 2.04 9.10
CA ASP A 307 12.55 1.43 9.76
C ASP A 307 11.63 0.72 8.75
N GLN A 308 11.46 1.27 7.55
CA GLN A 308 10.82 0.58 6.43
C GLN A 308 11.56 -0.72 6.06
N LEU A 309 12.89 -0.65 5.95
CA LEU A 309 13.73 -1.84 5.68
C LEU A 309 13.55 -2.90 6.78
N LYS A 310 13.58 -2.51 8.05
CA LYS A 310 13.37 -3.43 9.18
C LYS A 310 11.99 -4.08 9.11
N ALA A 311 10.93 -3.31 8.85
CA ALA A 311 9.57 -3.83 8.74
C ALA A 311 9.46 -4.85 7.60
N THR A 312 9.94 -4.52 6.39
CA THR A 312 9.95 -5.45 5.25
C THR A 312 10.77 -6.70 5.53
N ILE A 313 11.98 -6.55 6.09
CA ILE A 313 12.84 -7.68 6.43
C ILE A 313 12.14 -8.57 7.45
N ASN A 314 11.56 -8.02 8.50
CA ASN A 314 10.90 -8.79 9.56
C ASN A 314 9.71 -9.62 9.03
N HIS A 315 8.94 -9.08 8.09
CA HIS A 315 7.81 -9.77 7.46
C HIS A 315 8.23 -10.83 6.42
N ALA A 316 9.38 -10.64 5.76
CA ALA A 316 9.89 -11.59 4.78
C ALA A 316 10.22 -12.96 5.40
N GLU A 317 10.06 -14.03 4.62
CA GLU A 317 10.49 -15.37 5.00
C GLU A 317 12.02 -15.48 4.94
N HIS A 318 12.60 -14.97 3.86
CA HIS A 318 14.03 -14.97 3.59
C HIS A 318 14.46 -13.65 2.97
N CYS A 319 15.67 -13.21 3.30
CA CYS A 319 16.31 -12.07 2.68
C CYS A 319 17.76 -12.40 2.38
N GLU A 320 18.26 -11.91 1.25
CA GLU A 320 19.64 -12.04 0.85
C GLU A 320 20.19 -10.81 0.14
N GLN A 321 21.51 -10.68 0.16
CA GLN A 321 22.23 -9.63 -0.52
C GLN A 321 23.56 -10.15 -1.05
N GLU A 322 23.79 -9.98 -2.35
CA GLU A 322 25.06 -10.36 -2.97
C GLU A 322 26.15 -9.37 -2.55
N LEU A 323 27.27 -9.88 -2.06
CA LEU A 323 28.47 -9.11 -1.79
C LEU A 323 29.66 -9.73 -2.54
N ALA A 324 30.24 -8.96 -3.45
CA ALA A 324 31.45 -9.32 -4.16
C ALA A 324 32.64 -8.52 -3.62
N TYR A 325 33.68 -9.24 -3.22
CA TYR A 325 34.97 -8.67 -2.85
C TYR A 325 36.04 -9.25 -3.77
N HIS A 326 36.62 -8.40 -4.61
CA HIS A 326 37.75 -8.70 -5.47
C HIS A 326 39.01 -8.12 -4.86
N CYS A 327 40.11 -8.84 -4.98
CA CYS A 327 41.35 -8.49 -4.31
C CYS A 327 42.57 -8.83 -5.17
N LYS A 328 43.61 -8.03 -4.98
CA LYS A 328 44.97 -8.27 -5.43
C LYS A 328 45.87 -7.84 -4.28
N LYS A 329 46.57 -8.78 -3.64
CA LYS A 329 47.35 -8.53 -2.41
C LYS A 329 46.59 -7.77 -1.32
N SER A 330 45.27 -7.95 -1.23
CA SER A 330 44.39 -7.29 -0.25
C SER A 330 43.63 -8.37 0.49
N ARG A 331 43.93 -8.54 1.77
CA ARG A 331 43.41 -9.65 2.58
C ARG A 331 42.15 -9.23 3.34
N ILE A 332 41.31 -10.20 3.64
CA ILE A 332 40.10 -10.03 4.44
C ILE A 332 40.42 -10.33 5.90
N LEU A 333 41.17 -11.40 6.15
CA LEU A 333 41.67 -11.82 7.44
C LEU A 333 43.21 -11.80 7.42
N ASP A 334 43.83 -11.39 8.53
CA ASP A 334 45.29 -11.35 8.62
C ASP A 334 45.93 -12.76 8.73
N LYS A 335 45.22 -13.68 9.40
CA LYS A 335 45.55 -15.11 9.56
C LYS A 335 44.28 -15.89 9.92
N PRO A 336 44.27 -17.24 9.85
CA PRO A 336 43.21 -18.03 10.45
C PRO A 336 43.02 -17.62 11.93
N ASP A 337 41.80 -17.21 12.30
CA ASP A 337 41.43 -16.65 13.62
C ASP A 337 42.09 -15.30 13.98
N GLY A 338 42.57 -14.56 12.97
CA GLY A 338 43.19 -13.25 13.12
C GLY A 338 42.20 -12.09 13.24
N LYS A 339 42.72 -10.87 13.48
CA LYS A 339 41.89 -9.67 13.43
C LYS A 339 41.41 -9.43 11.98
N PRO A 340 40.13 -9.10 11.76
CA PRO A 340 39.63 -8.77 10.43
C PRO A 340 40.32 -7.50 9.91
N LEU A 341 40.63 -7.51 8.62
CA LEU A 341 41.19 -6.37 7.87
C LEU A 341 40.13 -5.69 7.02
N SER A 342 39.08 -6.42 6.63
CA SER A 342 37.88 -5.85 6.01
C SER A 342 36.64 -6.46 6.65
N TRP A 343 35.58 -5.68 6.82
CA TRP A 343 34.33 -6.11 7.45
C TRP A 343 33.16 -5.28 6.94
N TRP A 344 31.95 -5.63 7.37
CA TRP A 344 30.74 -4.88 7.06
C TRP A 344 29.92 -4.61 8.30
N ILE A 345 28.99 -3.67 8.18
CA ILE A 345 28.04 -3.29 9.21
C ILE A 345 26.65 -3.36 8.60
N GLY A 346 25.71 -3.87 9.39
CA GLY A 346 24.33 -4.10 8.99
C GLY A 346 23.31 -3.27 9.77
N ARG A 347 22.06 -3.74 9.82
CA ARG A 347 20.96 -3.03 10.51
C ARG A 347 21.13 -2.88 12.02
N THR A 348 21.91 -3.76 12.66
CA THR A 348 22.16 -3.75 14.11
C THR A 348 23.29 -2.82 14.51
N ASN A 349 23.97 -2.20 13.53
CA ASN A 349 25.18 -1.39 13.74
C ASN A 349 26.35 -2.16 14.40
N GLU A 350 26.32 -3.50 14.30
CA GLU A 350 27.38 -4.38 14.78
C GLU A 350 28.33 -4.75 13.64
N THR A 351 29.61 -4.89 13.96
CA THR A 351 30.64 -5.32 13.00
C THR A 351 30.50 -6.81 12.69
N GLN A 352 30.37 -7.12 11.40
CA GLN A 352 30.24 -8.48 10.88
C GLN A 352 31.49 -8.86 10.08
N THR A 353 32.10 -9.99 10.44
CA THR A 353 33.39 -10.44 9.89
C THR A 353 33.28 -11.67 8.99
N TYR A 354 32.07 -12.18 8.78
CA TYR A 354 31.80 -13.24 7.82
C TYR A 354 31.44 -12.64 6.47
N TRP A 355 31.73 -13.36 5.39
CA TRP A 355 31.48 -12.92 4.01
C TRP A 355 30.47 -13.78 3.26
N GLY A 356 30.20 -13.38 2.01
CA GLY A 356 29.24 -14.02 1.13
C GLY A 356 29.37 -15.54 1.12
N GLY A 357 28.24 -16.22 1.34
CA GLY A 357 28.13 -17.68 1.43
C GLY A 357 28.58 -18.29 2.77
N SER A 358 28.88 -17.48 3.78
CA SER A 358 29.22 -17.94 5.14
C SER A 358 28.17 -17.56 6.18
N LEU A 359 28.20 -18.25 7.33
CA LEU A 359 27.29 -18.03 8.46
C LEU A 359 27.91 -17.10 9.51
N PRO A 360 27.09 -16.42 10.33
CA PRO A 360 27.59 -15.65 11.46
C PRO A 360 28.54 -16.44 12.36
N ALA A 361 29.52 -15.75 12.95
CA ALA A 361 30.61 -16.30 13.77
C ALA A 361 31.59 -17.23 13.04
N VAL A 362 31.34 -17.60 11.78
CA VAL A 362 32.26 -18.39 10.98
C VAL A 362 33.17 -17.45 10.18
N GLN A 363 34.43 -17.34 10.59
CA GLN A 363 35.45 -16.51 9.92
C GLN A 363 36.00 -17.17 8.65
N LYS A 364 35.10 -17.65 7.79
CA LYS A 364 35.43 -18.22 6.47
C LYS A 364 34.59 -17.57 5.39
N CYS A 365 35.06 -17.61 4.15
CA CYS A 365 34.26 -17.30 2.98
C CYS A 365 33.62 -18.58 2.42
N SER A 366 32.73 -18.46 1.42
CA SER A 366 32.09 -19.60 0.74
C SER A 366 33.08 -20.71 0.36
N CYS A 367 34.20 -20.38 -0.28
CA CYS A 367 35.20 -21.37 -0.69
C CYS A 367 35.84 -22.12 0.50
N GLY A 368 35.95 -21.46 1.66
CA GLY A 368 36.56 -22.01 2.86
C GLY A 368 35.64 -22.98 3.60
N LEU A 369 34.32 -22.83 3.41
CA LEU A 369 33.30 -23.78 3.86
C LEU A 369 33.22 -25.00 2.93
N GLU A 370 33.31 -24.78 1.62
CA GLU A 370 33.24 -25.82 0.61
C GLU A 370 34.54 -26.62 0.44
N GLY A 371 35.66 -26.10 0.95
CA GLY A 371 36.99 -26.66 0.71
C GLY A 371 37.48 -26.46 -0.73
N SER A 372 36.94 -25.46 -1.42
CA SER A 372 37.17 -25.14 -2.84
C SER A 372 38.08 -23.92 -3.04
N CYS A 373 38.65 -23.33 -1.97
CA CYS A 373 39.55 -22.18 -2.10
C CYS A 373 40.78 -22.53 -2.95
N ILE A 374 41.27 -21.52 -3.67
CA ILE A 374 42.45 -21.62 -4.54
C ILE A 374 43.69 -22.10 -3.77
N ASP A 375 43.80 -21.70 -2.50
CA ASP A 375 44.78 -22.20 -1.55
C ASP A 375 44.05 -22.78 -0.34
N SER A 376 44.19 -24.09 -0.12
CA SER A 376 43.51 -24.82 0.96
C SER A 376 44.03 -24.48 2.36
N GLN A 377 45.13 -23.72 2.48
CA GLN A 377 45.64 -23.23 3.77
C GLN A 377 44.90 -21.97 4.27
N HIS A 378 44.10 -21.33 3.42
CA HIS A 378 43.41 -20.08 3.71
C HIS A 378 41.89 -20.29 3.76
N TYR A 379 41.20 -19.42 4.51
CA TYR A 379 39.75 -19.49 4.70
C TYR A 379 38.94 -18.69 3.65
N CYS A 380 39.63 -17.86 2.87
CA CYS A 380 39.11 -17.06 1.77
C CYS A 380 40.17 -16.99 0.66
N ASN A 381 39.75 -16.81 -0.59
CA ASN A 381 40.68 -16.68 -1.72
C ASN A 381 41.58 -15.43 -1.58
N CYS A 382 41.01 -14.33 -1.08
CA CYS A 382 41.74 -13.07 -0.88
C CYS A 382 42.79 -13.10 0.22
N ASP A 383 42.70 -14.07 1.14
CA ASP A 383 43.68 -14.20 2.22
C ASP A 383 45.00 -14.81 1.72
N ALA A 384 45.02 -15.44 0.53
CA ALA A 384 46.20 -16.02 -0.10
C ALA A 384 47.20 -14.97 -0.66
N ASP A 385 46.90 -13.67 -0.53
CA ASP A 385 47.79 -12.54 -0.83
C ASP A 385 48.45 -12.57 -2.23
N ARG A 386 47.70 -13.00 -3.25
CA ARG A 386 48.19 -13.17 -4.63
C ARG A 386 48.30 -11.84 -5.39
N ASP A 387 49.26 -11.78 -6.32
CA ASP A 387 49.43 -10.66 -7.27
C ASP A 387 48.41 -10.66 -8.42
N GLU A 388 47.67 -11.76 -8.60
CA GLU A 388 46.57 -11.88 -9.56
C GLU A 388 45.24 -11.51 -8.90
N TRP A 389 44.26 -11.10 -9.69
CA TRP A 389 42.93 -10.81 -9.18
C TRP A 389 42.22 -12.11 -8.78
N THR A 390 41.83 -12.20 -7.51
CA THR A 390 40.95 -13.23 -6.97
C THR A 390 39.68 -12.61 -6.41
N ASN A 391 38.68 -13.42 -6.06
CA ASN A 391 37.45 -12.94 -5.45
C ASN A 391 36.86 -13.90 -4.42
N ASP A 392 36.08 -13.32 -3.52
CA ASP A 392 35.24 -14.02 -2.55
C ASP A 392 33.81 -13.45 -2.68
N THR A 393 33.16 -13.76 -3.80
CA THR A 393 31.76 -13.37 -4.06
C THR A 393 30.81 -14.38 -3.45
N GLY A 394 29.75 -13.90 -2.80
CA GLY A 394 28.64 -14.74 -2.36
C GLY A 394 27.47 -13.97 -1.77
N PHE A 395 26.46 -14.69 -1.30
CA PHE A 395 25.25 -14.11 -0.70
C PHE A 395 25.34 -14.05 0.82
N LEU A 396 25.01 -12.89 1.39
CA LEU A 396 24.71 -12.74 2.80
C LEU A 396 23.21 -13.02 2.99
N SER A 397 22.85 -14.03 3.77
CA SER A 397 21.45 -14.48 3.93
C SER A 397 20.95 -14.48 5.38
N TYR A 398 21.78 -14.08 6.34
CA TYR A 398 21.35 -14.00 7.73
C TYR A 398 20.52 -12.73 7.97
N LYS A 399 19.20 -12.91 7.97
CA LYS A 399 18.18 -11.85 7.99
C LYS A 399 18.38 -10.81 9.09
N GLU A 400 18.79 -11.22 10.29
CA GLU A 400 18.90 -10.34 11.45
C GLU A 400 20.01 -9.28 11.32
N HIS A 401 21.00 -9.52 10.45
CA HIS A 401 22.09 -8.56 10.20
C HIS A 401 21.85 -7.70 8.95
N LEU A 402 21.04 -8.16 7.99
CA LEU A 402 20.76 -7.42 6.76
C LEU A 402 19.89 -6.18 7.01
N PRO A 403 19.94 -5.15 6.14
CA PRO A 403 20.80 -5.03 4.96
C PRO A 403 22.19 -4.54 5.33
N VAL A 404 23.16 -4.69 4.42
CA VAL A 404 24.49 -4.07 4.55
C VAL A 404 24.35 -2.55 4.42
N THR A 405 24.74 -1.81 5.46
CA THR A 405 24.70 -0.34 5.51
C THR A 405 26.08 0.28 5.33
N GLU A 406 27.13 -0.43 5.72
CA GLU A 406 28.52 0.01 5.57
C GLU A 406 29.47 -1.13 5.22
N ILE A 407 30.49 -0.85 4.41
CA ILE A 407 31.66 -1.72 4.19
C ILE A 407 32.93 -0.95 4.56
N VAL A 408 33.84 -1.62 5.25
CA VAL A 408 35.13 -1.07 5.68
C VAL A 408 36.28 -1.91 5.13
N ILE A 409 37.24 -1.25 4.47
CA ILE A 409 38.41 -1.89 3.85
C ILE A 409 39.69 -1.22 4.35
N THR A 410 40.65 -2.01 4.86
CA THR A 410 41.88 -1.48 5.48
C THR A 410 43.19 -2.05 4.95
N ASP A 411 43.19 -2.95 3.98
CA ASP A 411 44.44 -3.60 3.52
C ASP A 411 44.74 -3.31 2.04
N THR A 412 44.80 -2.03 1.65
CA THR A 412 45.16 -1.61 0.28
C THR A 412 46.30 -0.60 0.20
N TYR A 413 47.05 -0.42 1.29
CA TYR A 413 48.21 0.47 1.37
C TYR A 413 49.54 -0.21 0.99
N ARG A 414 49.59 -1.55 0.99
CA ARG A 414 50.80 -2.32 0.65
C ARG A 414 51.13 -2.17 -0.85
N PRO A 415 52.40 -2.30 -1.27
CA PRO A 415 52.77 -2.24 -2.67
C PRO A 415 51.99 -3.24 -3.53
N ASN A 416 51.39 -2.77 -4.63
CA ASN A 416 50.52 -3.54 -5.54
C ASN A 416 49.23 -4.08 -4.91
N SER A 417 48.87 -3.65 -3.71
CA SER A 417 47.65 -4.04 -3.02
C SER A 417 46.47 -3.20 -3.49
N GLU A 418 45.43 -3.87 -3.98
CA GLU A 418 44.21 -3.28 -4.50
C GLU A 418 43.01 -4.15 -4.12
N ALA A 419 41.88 -3.51 -3.87
CA ALA A 419 40.60 -4.19 -3.70
C ALA A 419 39.56 -3.58 -4.66
N ALA A 420 38.51 -4.34 -4.96
CA ALA A 420 37.31 -3.82 -5.58
C ALA A 420 36.09 -4.50 -4.98
N TYR A 421 35.06 -3.72 -4.63
CA TYR A 421 33.85 -4.26 -4.00
C TYR A 421 32.61 -3.94 -4.85
N LYS A 422 31.59 -4.78 -4.73
CA LYS A 422 30.25 -4.55 -5.29
C LYS A 422 29.21 -5.11 -4.33
N LEU A 423 28.20 -4.32 -4.00
CA LEU A 423 27.04 -4.74 -3.23
C LEU A 423 25.81 -4.77 -4.16
N GLY A 424 25.08 -5.89 -4.14
CA GLY A 424 23.80 -6.04 -4.83
C GLY A 424 22.64 -5.44 -4.04
N PRO A 425 21.45 -5.30 -4.66
CA PRO A 425 20.25 -4.85 -3.95
C PRO A 425 19.88 -5.81 -2.80
N LEU A 426 19.10 -5.33 -1.84
CA LEU A 426 18.47 -6.20 -0.86
C LEU A 426 17.33 -6.94 -1.54
N LEU A 427 17.36 -8.27 -1.47
CA LEU A 427 16.36 -9.17 -2.05
C LEU A 427 15.63 -9.88 -0.92
N CYS A 428 14.34 -9.64 -0.75
CA CYS A 428 13.53 -10.33 0.26
C CYS A 428 12.35 -11.04 -0.39
N HIS A 429 12.02 -12.27 0.00
CA HIS A 429 10.86 -12.97 -0.52
C HIS A 429 10.03 -13.64 0.58
N GLY A 430 8.80 -13.98 0.21
CA GLY A 430 7.79 -14.50 1.11
C GLY A 430 7.16 -13.42 1.99
N ASP A 431 6.04 -13.77 2.62
CA ASP A 431 5.34 -12.93 3.58
C ASP A 431 4.77 -13.81 4.68
N ARG A 432 5.47 -13.83 5.83
CA ARG A 432 5.07 -14.63 6.98
C ARG A 432 3.73 -14.18 7.55
N THR A 433 3.41 -12.89 7.43
CA THR A 433 2.17 -12.31 7.99
C THR A 433 0.96 -12.57 7.11
N PHE A 434 1.14 -12.69 5.80
CA PHE A 434 0.06 -12.98 4.86
C PHE A 434 -0.44 -14.42 4.98
N TRP A 435 0.47 -15.39 5.18
CA TRP A 435 0.12 -16.82 5.23
C TRP A 435 -0.18 -17.36 6.62
N ASN A 436 0.25 -16.64 7.66
CA ASN A 436 -0.03 -16.94 9.06
C ASN A 436 -1.53 -17.21 9.30
N SER A 437 -1.87 -18.46 9.60
CA SER A 437 -3.25 -18.93 9.73
C SER A 437 -3.45 -19.98 10.82
N ALA A 438 -4.68 -20.09 11.30
CA ALA A 438 -5.10 -21.11 12.25
C ALA A 438 -6.46 -21.70 11.86
N SER A 439 -6.60 -23.01 12.09
CA SER A 439 -7.81 -23.79 11.86
C SER A 439 -8.50 -24.14 13.18
N PHE A 440 -9.73 -23.70 13.36
CA PHE A 440 -10.57 -23.91 14.54
C PHE A 440 -11.51 -25.09 14.29
N ASN A 441 -11.27 -26.20 15.00
CA ASN A 441 -11.92 -27.48 14.73
C ASN A 441 -13.12 -27.75 15.67
N THR A 442 -13.28 -26.96 16.74
CA THR A 442 -14.40 -27.08 17.68
C THR A 442 -14.98 -25.71 18.05
N GLU A 443 -16.29 -25.64 18.30
CA GLU A 443 -16.98 -24.38 18.69
C GLU A 443 -16.54 -23.85 20.07
N THR A 444 -15.76 -24.63 20.81
CA THR A 444 -15.20 -24.24 22.12
C THR A 444 -13.73 -23.85 22.04
N SER A 445 -13.09 -24.02 20.88
CA SER A 445 -11.71 -23.63 20.64
C SER A 445 -11.60 -22.12 20.41
N TYR A 446 -10.53 -21.52 20.91
CA TYR A 446 -10.21 -20.10 20.71
C TYR A 446 -8.73 -19.88 20.94
N LEU A 447 -8.16 -18.89 20.26
CA LEU A 447 -6.85 -18.33 20.59
C LEU A 447 -7.07 -17.12 21.49
N HIS A 448 -6.10 -16.83 22.37
CA HIS A 448 -6.10 -15.58 23.12
C HIS A 448 -4.76 -14.86 23.05
N PHE A 449 -4.85 -13.53 23.01
CA PHE A 449 -3.75 -12.59 22.90
C PHE A 449 -3.88 -11.51 23.99
N PRO A 450 -2.82 -10.70 24.22
CA PRO A 450 -2.93 -9.51 25.06
C PRO A 450 -4.08 -8.60 24.64
N THR A 451 -4.54 -7.77 25.58
CA THR A 451 -5.60 -6.78 25.33
C THR A 451 -5.27 -5.91 24.14
N PHE A 452 -6.25 -5.68 23.28
CA PHE A 452 -6.08 -4.80 22.14
C PHE A 452 -6.09 -3.32 22.57
N HIS A 453 -5.07 -2.58 22.15
CA HIS A 453 -4.91 -1.16 22.43
C HIS A 453 -5.25 -0.31 21.20
N GLY A 454 -6.55 -0.03 21.02
CA GLY A 454 -7.09 0.78 19.91
C GLY A 454 -8.04 1.89 20.39
N GLU A 455 -7.58 2.73 21.33
CA GLU A 455 -8.44 3.68 22.04
C GLU A 455 -9.16 4.67 21.11
N LEU A 456 -8.41 5.30 20.19
CA LEU A 456 -8.95 6.32 19.28
C LEU A 456 -9.27 5.74 17.89
N SER A 457 -8.37 4.89 17.39
CA SER A 457 -8.50 4.18 16.13
C SER A 457 -8.25 2.69 16.37
N ALA A 458 -9.15 1.86 15.85
CA ALA A 458 -9.16 0.42 15.98
C ALA A 458 -9.47 -0.18 14.60
N ASP A 459 -8.45 -0.60 13.87
CA ASP A 459 -8.60 -1.38 12.63
C ASP A 459 -8.32 -2.86 12.87
N VAL A 460 -9.18 -3.69 12.28
CA VAL A 460 -9.09 -5.14 12.32
C VAL A 460 -9.24 -5.65 10.88
N SER A 461 -8.28 -6.43 10.42
CA SER A 461 -8.36 -7.09 9.12
C SER A 461 -7.91 -8.53 9.18
N PHE A 462 -8.59 -9.40 8.44
CA PHE A 462 -8.27 -10.83 8.36
C PHE A 462 -8.98 -11.47 7.17
N PHE A 463 -8.54 -12.66 6.81
CA PHE A 463 -9.29 -13.57 5.95
C PHE A 463 -9.94 -14.66 6.79
N PHE A 464 -11.15 -15.09 6.42
CA PHE A 464 -11.78 -16.27 6.98
C PHE A 464 -12.23 -17.26 5.91
N LYS A 465 -12.33 -18.53 6.27
CA LYS A 465 -12.86 -19.61 5.43
C LYS A 465 -13.67 -20.57 6.28
N THR A 466 -14.91 -20.84 5.91
CA THR A 466 -15.79 -21.70 6.73
C THR A 466 -16.87 -22.40 5.91
N THR A 467 -17.45 -23.46 6.47
CA THR A 467 -18.72 -24.06 6.06
C THR A 467 -19.82 -23.87 7.10
N ALA A 468 -19.49 -23.34 8.28
CA ALA A 468 -20.45 -23.09 9.35
C ALA A 468 -21.36 -21.90 9.00
N SER A 469 -22.59 -21.91 9.50
CA SER A 469 -23.57 -20.85 9.21
C SER A 469 -23.37 -19.59 10.05
N SER A 470 -22.62 -19.67 11.16
CA SER A 470 -22.35 -18.56 12.06
C SER A 470 -21.12 -18.84 12.94
N GLY A 471 -20.57 -17.80 13.57
CA GLY A 471 -19.47 -17.91 14.52
C GLY A 471 -18.76 -16.58 14.79
N VAL A 472 -18.23 -16.41 16.00
CA VAL A 472 -17.49 -15.21 16.41
C VAL A 472 -16.03 -15.30 15.98
N PHE A 473 -15.59 -14.36 15.14
CA PHE A 473 -14.20 -14.29 14.68
C PHE A 473 -13.28 -13.70 15.74
N LEU A 474 -13.73 -12.62 16.40
CA LEU A 474 -12.93 -11.86 17.34
C LEU A 474 -13.81 -11.18 18.39
N GLU A 475 -13.35 -11.17 19.63
CA GLU A 475 -13.99 -10.49 20.76
C GLU A 475 -12.93 -9.92 21.73
N ASN A 476 -13.08 -8.65 22.09
CA ASN A 476 -12.39 -8.07 23.25
C ASN A 476 -13.40 -7.31 24.10
N LEU A 477 -13.38 -7.53 25.41
CA LEU A 477 -14.30 -6.93 26.37
C LEU A 477 -13.59 -5.88 27.25
N GLY A 478 -14.34 -4.87 27.65
CA GLY A 478 -14.05 -3.88 28.68
C GLY A 478 -15.05 -4.01 29.84
N ILE A 479 -15.19 -2.94 30.62
CA ILE A 479 -16.21 -2.90 31.69
C ILE A 479 -17.61 -2.69 31.10
N GLN A 480 -17.73 -1.74 30.18
CA GLN A 480 -18.94 -1.46 29.39
C GLN A 480 -18.63 -1.61 27.90
N ASP A 481 -17.45 -1.12 27.52
CA ASP A 481 -16.93 -1.16 26.17
C ASP A 481 -16.69 -2.58 25.66
N PHE A 482 -16.85 -2.80 24.36
CA PHE A 482 -16.44 -4.03 23.70
C PHE A 482 -16.23 -3.80 22.20
N ILE A 483 -15.53 -4.74 21.57
CA ILE A 483 -15.52 -4.92 20.12
C ILE A 483 -15.76 -6.40 19.80
N ARG A 484 -16.58 -6.66 18.78
CA ARG A 484 -16.84 -8.02 18.30
C ARG A 484 -17.08 -8.03 16.79
N ILE A 485 -16.52 -9.02 16.12
CA ILE A 485 -16.78 -9.29 14.70
C ILE A 485 -17.25 -10.74 14.58
N GLU A 486 -18.38 -10.96 13.94
CA GLU A 486 -18.97 -12.30 13.80
C GLU A 486 -19.61 -12.52 12.43
N LEU A 487 -19.61 -13.79 12.00
CA LEU A 487 -20.50 -14.28 10.96
C LEU A 487 -21.84 -14.55 11.65
N TYR A 488 -22.84 -13.70 11.36
CA TYR A 488 -24.16 -13.81 11.98
C TYR A 488 -25.03 -14.86 11.28
N SER A 489 -24.98 -14.85 9.94
CA SER A 489 -25.64 -15.81 9.07
C SER A 489 -24.73 -16.14 7.87
N PRO A 490 -25.05 -17.15 7.05
CA PRO A 490 -24.23 -17.51 5.89
C PRO A 490 -23.95 -16.35 4.93
N THR A 491 -24.73 -15.27 4.95
CA THR A 491 -24.60 -14.12 4.05
C THR A 491 -24.28 -12.82 4.78
N GLU A 492 -24.14 -12.81 6.10
CA GLU A 492 -24.06 -11.57 6.89
C GLU A 492 -22.91 -11.59 7.89
N VAL A 493 -22.05 -10.58 7.78
CA VAL A 493 -21.00 -10.27 8.77
C VAL A 493 -21.39 -9.02 9.52
N ILE A 494 -21.26 -9.07 10.85
CA ILE A 494 -21.59 -7.96 11.75
C ILE A 494 -20.34 -7.53 12.50
N PHE A 495 -20.13 -6.23 12.56
CA PHE A 495 -19.18 -5.56 13.45
C PHE A 495 -19.97 -4.81 14.53
N SER A 496 -19.81 -5.21 15.79
CA SER A 496 -20.49 -4.61 16.94
C SER A 496 -19.49 -4.05 17.94
N PHE A 497 -19.82 -2.91 18.53
CA PHE A 497 -18.96 -2.24 19.49
C PHE A 497 -19.74 -1.34 20.45
N ASP A 498 -19.14 -1.06 21.61
CA ASP A 498 -19.58 0.00 22.53
C ASP A 498 -18.35 0.73 23.06
N VAL A 499 -18.47 2.05 23.21
CA VAL A 499 -17.44 2.97 23.72
C VAL A 499 -18.00 3.86 24.84
N GLY A 500 -19.12 3.46 25.45
CA GLY A 500 -19.84 4.23 26.47
C GLY A 500 -21.03 5.04 25.93
N ASN A 501 -21.29 5.00 24.62
CA ASN A 501 -22.46 5.64 24.00
C ASN A 501 -23.65 4.68 23.81
N GLY A 502 -23.48 3.41 24.19
CA GLY A 502 -24.40 2.32 23.91
C GLY A 502 -23.96 1.49 22.70
N PRO A 503 -24.48 0.25 22.58
CA PRO A 503 -24.05 -0.69 21.55
C PRO A 503 -24.43 -0.20 20.16
N SER A 504 -23.48 -0.28 19.23
CA SER A 504 -23.63 0.05 17.81
C SER A 504 -23.26 -1.17 16.96
N GLU A 505 -23.95 -1.36 15.83
CA GLU A 505 -23.74 -2.48 14.93
C GLU A 505 -23.69 -2.03 13.47
N ILE A 506 -22.77 -2.62 12.70
CA ILE A 506 -22.65 -2.45 11.25
C ILE A 506 -22.73 -3.82 10.60
N THR A 507 -23.68 -3.98 9.67
CA THR A 507 -23.90 -5.23 8.95
C THR A 507 -23.57 -5.08 7.48
N VAL A 508 -22.78 -6.01 6.95
CA VAL A 508 -22.57 -6.19 5.50
C VAL A 508 -23.24 -7.48 5.08
N GLN A 509 -24.16 -7.36 4.12
CA GLN A 509 -24.89 -8.49 3.54
C GLN A 509 -24.36 -8.81 2.14
N SER A 510 -23.98 -10.06 1.92
CA SER A 510 -23.54 -10.61 0.64
C SER A 510 -24.71 -11.20 -0.14
N LEU A 511 -24.64 -11.12 -1.47
CA LEU A 511 -25.59 -11.78 -2.37
C LEU A 511 -25.37 -13.30 -2.46
N THR A 512 -24.14 -13.74 -2.14
CA THR A 512 -23.73 -15.15 -2.14
C THR A 512 -23.35 -15.58 -0.73
N SER A 513 -23.50 -16.87 -0.44
CA SER A 513 -23.08 -17.44 0.83
C SER A 513 -21.56 -17.26 1.03
N LEU A 514 -21.18 -16.77 2.20
CA LEU A 514 -19.81 -16.57 2.69
C LEU A 514 -19.27 -17.82 3.43
N ASN A 515 -20.08 -18.86 3.57
CA ASN A 515 -19.70 -20.16 4.11
C ASN A 515 -19.52 -21.20 2.99
N ASP A 516 -18.99 -20.79 1.85
CA ASP A 516 -18.76 -21.58 0.65
C ASP A 516 -17.40 -22.32 0.63
N ASN A 517 -16.73 -22.36 1.78
CA ASN A 517 -15.37 -22.87 1.94
C ASN A 517 -14.32 -22.15 1.07
N GLN A 518 -14.54 -20.87 0.75
CA GLN A 518 -13.54 -19.98 0.15
C GLN A 518 -13.03 -18.94 1.15
N TRP A 519 -11.86 -18.38 0.84
CA TRP A 519 -11.30 -17.27 1.61
C TRP A 519 -12.06 -15.97 1.31
N HIS A 520 -12.67 -15.40 2.34
CA HIS A 520 -13.27 -14.08 2.33
C HIS A 520 -12.44 -13.11 3.16
N TYR A 521 -12.29 -11.88 2.69
CA TYR A 521 -11.57 -10.82 3.39
C TYR A 521 -12.53 -9.96 4.20
N VAL A 522 -12.22 -9.73 5.47
CA VAL A 522 -12.98 -8.84 6.35
C VAL A 522 -12.08 -7.71 6.79
N LYS A 523 -12.61 -6.50 6.70
CA LYS A 523 -11.96 -5.31 7.21
C LYS A 523 -12.97 -4.48 7.99
N ALA A 524 -12.70 -4.28 9.28
CA ALA A 524 -13.46 -3.42 10.17
C ALA A 524 -12.56 -2.30 10.70
N GLU A 525 -13.11 -1.10 10.83
CA GLU A 525 -12.40 0.04 11.41
C GLU A 525 -13.36 0.80 12.32
N ARG A 526 -12.90 1.22 13.48
CA ARG A 526 -13.57 2.22 14.30
C ARG A 526 -12.58 3.32 14.61
N ASN A 527 -12.91 4.54 14.23
CA ASN A 527 -12.16 5.74 14.58
C ASN A 527 -13.08 6.72 15.32
N ILE A 528 -12.58 7.92 15.63
CA ILE A 528 -13.34 8.92 16.38
C ILE A 528 -14.48 9.59 15.59
N LYS A 529 -14.51 9.41 14.26
CA LYS A 529 -15.48 10.01 13.34
C LYS A 529 -16.54 9.03 12.88
N GLU A 530 -16.16 7.79 12.67
CA GLU A 530 -17.02 6.74 12.16
C GLU A 530 -16.48 5.34 12.48
N ALA A 531 -17.36 4.36 12.36
CA ALA A 531 -17.00 2.96 12.24
C ALA A 531 -17.39 2.46 10.85
N THR A 532 -16.62 1.53 10.30
CA THR A 532 -16.83 0.97 8.97
C THR A 532 -16.62 -0.55 8.95
N LEU A 533 -17.32 -1.21 8.03
CA LEU A 533 -17.16 -2.64 7.75
C LEU A 533 -17.16 -2.86 6.24
N GLN A 534 -16.22 -3.67 5.76
CA GLN A 534 -16.12 -4.15 4.40
C GLN A 534 -15.86 -5.66 4.40
N VAL A 535 -16.56 -6.37 3.53
CA VAL A 535 -16.35 -7.80 3.28
C VAL A 535 -16.07 -7.97 1.79
N ASP A 536 -14.97 -8.64 1.46
CA ASP A 536 -14.45 -8.80 0.10
C ASP A 536 -14.40 -7.46 -0.66
N HIS A 537 -15.00 -7.42 -1.84
CA HIS A 537 -15.14 -6.23 -2.68
C HIS A 537 -16.54 -5.62 -2.58
N LEU A 538 -17.34 -6.01 -1.59
CA LEU A 538 -18.66 -5.42 -1.37
C LEU A 538 -18.53 -3.94 -0.96
N PRO A 539 -19.55 -3.09 -1.25
CA PRO A 539 -19.54 -1.70 -0.84
C PRO A 539 -19.37 -1.57 0.68
N GLN A 540 -18.40 -0.76 1.09
CA GLN A 540 -18.15 -0.46 2.50
C GLN A 540 -19.39 0.17 3.13
N LYS A 541 -19.73 -0.28 4.34
CA LYS A 541 -20.79 0.31 5.17
C LYS A 541 -20.14 1.13 6.28
N SER A 542 -20.74 2.27 6.62
CA SER A 542 -20.25 3.15 7.68
C SER A 542 -21.36 3.58 8.63
N HIS A 543 -20.98 3.89 9.86
CA HIS A 543 -21.82 4.43 10.91
C HIS A 543 -21.08 5.59 11.59
N GLY A 544 -21.66 6.80 11.53
CA GLY A 544 -21.04 8.00 12.09
C GLY A 544 -20.99 7.98 13.62
N ALA A 545 -19.90 8.49 14.18
CA ALA A 545 -19.78 8.69 15.62
C ALA A 545 -20.57 9.94 16.07
N PRO A 546 -21.20 9.94 17.26
CA PRO A 546 -21.82 11.13 17.82
C PRO A 546 -20.78 12.26 18.02
N PRO A 547 -21.08 13.52 17.63
CA PRO A 547 -20.11 14.63 17.69
C PRO A 547 -19.54 14.92 19.09
N ASP A 548 -20.34 14.72 20.13
CA ASP A 548 -20.00 14.99 21.53
C ASP A 548 -20.11 13.72 22.41
N GLY A 549 -19.96 12.54 21.78
CA GLY A 549 -19.99 11.25 22.47
C GLY A 549 -18.64 10.86 23.09
N HIS A 550 -18.64 9.75 23.83
CA HIS A 550 -17.40 9.11 24.27
C HIS A 550 -16.59 8.62 23.06
N ILE A 551 -15.30 8.97 23.03
CA ILE A 551 -14.41 8.68 21.89
C ILE A 551 -13.39 7.58 22.16
N ARG A 552 -13.15 7.19 23.41
CA ARG A 552 -12.10 6.22 23.77
C ARG A 552 -12.69 4.83 23.97
N LEU A 553 -12.14 3.84 23.27
CA LEU A 553 -12.44 2.43 23.47
C LEU A 553 -11.55 1.86 24.58
N GLN A 554 -12.14 1.54 25.75
CA GLN A 554 -11.44 1.08 26.94
C GLN A 554 -11.64 -0.43 27.18
N LEU A 555 -10.74 -1.23 26.63
CA LEU A 555 -10.74 -2.68 26.77
C LEU A 555 -9.86 -3.13 27.94
N ASN A 556 -10.23 -4.22 28.61
CA ASN A 556 -9.48 -4.75 29.77
C ASN A 556 -9.32 -6.27 29.77
N SER A 557 -10.10 -7.01 28.98
CA SER A 557 -9.94 -8.46 28.85
C SER A 557 -8.81 -8.80 27.89
N GLN A 558 -8.40 -10.07 27.91
CA GLN A 558 -7.65 -10.65 26.79
C GLN A 558 -8.49 -10.58 25.52
N LEU A 559 -7.81 -10.52 24.38
CA LEU A 559 -8.43 -10.64 23.07
C LEU A 559 -8.68 -12.11 22.77
N PHE A 560 -9.92 -12.47 22.42
CA PHE A 560 -10.31 -13.81 21.97
C PHE A 560 -10.45 -13.84 20.45
N VAL A 561 -9.90 -14.88 19.81
CA VAL A 561 -9.95 -15.09 18.36
C VAL A 561 -10.49 -16.49 18.08
N GLY A 562 -11.45 -16.58 17.17
CA GLY A 562 -12.18 -17.80 16.84
C GLY A 562 -13.17 -18.26 17.92
N GLY A 563 -13.41 -17.44 18.94
CA GLY A 563 -14.37 -17.73 19.99
C GLY A 563 -14.56 -16.56 20.95
N THR A 564 -15.29 -16.82 22.03
CA THR A 564 -15.69 -15.82 23.02
C THR A 564 -15.18 -16.19 24.41
N ALA A 565 -15.14 -15.22 25.32
CA ALA A 565 -14.81 -15.47 26.73
C ALA A 565 -15.75 -16.49 27.39
N SER A 566 -17.01 -16.54 26.95
CA SER A 566 -18.03 -17.48 27.44
C SER A 566 -17.99 -18.86 26.79
N ARG A 567 -17.12 -19.07 25.77
CA ARG A 567 -17.03 -20.29 24.95
C ARG A 567 -18.36 -20.68 24.28
N GLN A 568 -19.15 -19.68 23.93
CA GLN A 568 -20.37 -19.84 23.15
C GLN A 568 -20.19 -19.24 21.76
N LYS A 569 -20.85 -19.83 20.75
CA LYS A 569 -20.80 -19.38 19.35
C LYS A 569 -19.36 -19.29 18.79
N GLY A 570 -18.48 -20.21 19.16
CA GLY A 570 -17.13 -20.23 18.60
C GLY A 570 -17.14 -20.48 17.11
N PHE A 571 -16.16 -19.92 16.43
CA PHE A 571 -16.00 -20.05 14.99
C PHE A 571 -15.42 -21.42 14.64
N LEU A 572 -15.99 -22.04 13.61
CA LEU A 572 -15.47 -23.25 12.98
C LEU A 572 -14.95 -22.89 11.60
N GLY A 573 -13.70 -23.22 11.30
CA GLY A 573 -13.07 -22.86 10.03
C GLY A 573 -11.69 -22.26 10.24
N CYS A 574 -11.24 -21.43 9.29
CA CYS A 574 -9.90 -20.86 9.32
C CYS A 574 -9.92 -19.34 9.42
N ILE A 575 -8.95 -18.79 10.16
CA ILE A 575 -8.63 -17.36 10.16
C ILE A 575 -7.18 -17.21 9.71
N ARG A 576 -6.90 -16.24 8.84
CA ARG A 576 -5.57 -15.96 8.28
C ARG A 576 -5.28 -14.48 8.23
N SER A 577 -4.01 -14.12 8.35
CA SER A 577 -3.51 -12.75 8.27
C SER A 577 -4.28 -11.80 9.18
N LEU A 578 -4.51 -12.22 10.43
CA LEU A 578 -5.19 -11.37 11.41
C LEU A 578 -4.26 -10.23 11.85
N GLN A 579 -4.74 -9.01 11.64
CA GLN A 579 -4.02 -7.79 11.94
C GLN A 579 -4.89 -6.85 12.76
N LEU A 580 -4.24 -6.15 13.69
CA LEU A 580 -4.83 -5.14 14.56
C LEU A 580 -3.95 -3.89 14.56
N ASN A 581 -4.45 -2.73 14.12
CA ASN A 581 -3.68 -1.49 14.05
C ASN A 581 -2.33 -1.68 13.33
N GLY A 582 -2.36 -2.39 12.19
CA GLY A 582 -1.15 -2.74 11.43
C GLY A 582 -0.33 -3.91 11.97
N ILE A 583 -0.50 -4.31 13.23
CA ILE A 583 0.27 -5.38 13.89
C ILE A 583 -0.32 -6.75 13.55
N ALA A 584 0.48 -7.64 12.95
CA ALA A 584 0.08 -9.02 12.70
C ALA A 584 0.19 -9.87 13.98
N LEU A 585 -0.88 -10.60 14.32
CA LEU A 585 -0.88 -11.54 15.44
C LEU A 585 -0.45 -12.93 14.97
N ASP A 586 0.58 -13.52 15.56
CA ASP A 586 1.07 -14.86 15.20
C ASP A 586 0.07 -15.96 15.62
N LEU A 587 -0.77 -16.38 14.66
CA LEU A 587 -1.81 -17.37 14.85
C LEU A 587 -1.21 -18.78 14.90
N GLU A 588 -0.21 -19.05 14.05
CA GLU A 588 0.42 -20.37 13.92
C GLU A 588 1.17 -20.77 15.20
N GLU A 589 2.03 -19.90 15.73
CA GLU A 589 2.74 -20.19 16.97
C GLU A 589 1.78 -20.35 18.15
N ARG A 590 0.70 -19.56 18.17
CA ARG A 590 -0.33 -19.69 19.22
C ARG A 590 -1.14 -20.97 19.09
N ALA A 591 -1.45 -21.40 17.87
CA ALA A 591 -2.20 -22.62 17.59
C ALA A 591 -1.43 -23.88 18.01
N LYS A 592 -0.10 -23.92 17.81
CA LYS A 592 0.76 -25.07 18.21
C LYS A 592 0.60 -25.48 19.68
N ILE A 593 0.23 -24.55 20.55
CA ILE A 593 0.10 -24.77 22.00
C ILE A 593 -1.35 -24.74 22.49
N THR A 594 -2.34 -24.62 21.59
CA THR A 594 -3.76 -24.47 21.94
C THR A 594 -4.58 -25.69 21.51
N PRO A 595 -5.21 -26.44 22.43
CA PRO A 595 -6.05 -27.59 22.07
C PRO A 595 -7.26 -27.20 21.21
N GLY A 596 -7.53 -27.99 20.17
CA GLY A 596 -8.66 -27.77 19.26
C GLY A 596 -8.42 -26.73 18.17
N VAL A 597 -7.22 -26.14 18.12
CA VAL A 597 -6.77 -25.25 17.06
C VAL A 597 -5.49 -25.82 16.42
N GLU A 598 -5.44 -25.87 15.09
CA GLU A 598 -4.30 -26.36 14.33
C GLU A 598 -3.61 -25.22 13.57
N PRO A 599 -2.26 -25.19 13.47
CA PRO A 599 -1.55 -24.19 12.69
C PRO A 599 -1.72 -24.43 11.19
N GLY A 600 -1.87 -23.34 10.43
CA GLY A 600 -2.12 -23.40 9.00
C GLY A 600 -3.59 -23.61 8.66
N CYS A 601 -3.93 -23.51 7.38
CA CYS A 601 -5.24 -23.88 6.85
C CYS A 601 -5.13 -24.33 5.39
N PRO A 602 -5.43 -25.61 5.07
CA PRO A 602 -5.35 -26.11 3.70
C PRO A 602 -6.49 -25.59 2.82
N GLY A 603 -6.29 -25.68 1.51
CA GLY A 603 -7.30 -25.32 0.50
C GLY A 603 -7.05 -23.96 -0.14
N HIS A 604 -5.78 -23.59 -0.35
CA HIS A 604 -5.40 -22.42 -1.13
C HIS A 604 -5.86 -22.55 -2.58
N CYS A 605 -5.78 -23.75 -3.18
CA CYS A 605 -6.19 -23.95 -4.57
C CYS A 605 -7.69 -23.83 -4.81
N SER A 606 -8.55 -24.04 -3.81
CA SER A 606 -9.99 -23.83 -4.01
C SER A 606 -10.29 -22.34 -4.23
N SER A 607 -9.59 -21.45 -3.52
CA SER A 607 -9.84 -20.00 -3.59
C SER A 607 -9.03 -19.30 -4.68
N TYR A 608 -7.81 -19.76 -4.93
CA TYR A 608 -6.88 -19.10 -5.85
C TYR A 608 -6.61 -19.88 -7.14
N GLY A 609 -7.21 -21.07 -7.30
CA GLY A 609 -6.95 -21.93 -8.47
C GLY A 609 -7.35 -21.28 -9.80
N ASN A 610 -8.30 -20.34 -9.80
CA ASN A 610 -8.69 -19.55 -10.97
C ASN A 610 -7.58 -18.60 -11.46
N LEU A 611 -6.57 -18.30 -10.64
CA LEU A 611 -5.38 -17.55 -11.04
C LEU A 611 -4.42 -18.38 -11.91
N CYS A 612 -4.59 -19.70 -11.96
CA CYS A 612 -3.86 -20.55 -12.91
C CYS A 612 -4.57 -20.53 -14.28
N HIS A 613 -4.03 -19.77 -15.23
CA HIS A 613 -4.65 -19.59 -16.54
C HIS A 613 -4.20 -20.65 -17.55
N ASN A 614 -4.84 -20.64 -18.72
CA ASN A 614 -4.41 -21.41 -19.91
C ASN A 614 -4.20 -22.91 -19.68
N GLY A 615 -5.05 -23.52 -18.85
CA GLY A 615 -4.97 -24.95 -18.53
C GLY A 615 -3.90 -25.32 -17.51
N GLY A 616 -3.28 -24.34 -16.84
CA GLY A 616 -2.39 -24.58 -15.71
C GLY A 616 -3.12 -25.23 -14.54
N LYS A 617 -2.49 -26.23 -13.91
CA LYS A 617 -3.05 -26.95 -12.76
C LYS A 617 -2.57 -26.33 -11.46
N CYS A 618 -3.49 -25.94 -10.57
CA CYS A 618 -3.12 -25.46 -9.24
C CYS A 618 -2.53 -26.61 -8.39
N ILE A 619 -1.38 -26.36 -7.76
CA ILE A 619 -0.73 -27.22 -6.78
C ILE A 619 -0.80 -26.55 -5.41
N GLU A 620 -1.36 -27.27 -4.45
CA GLU A 620 -1.44 -26.87 -3.05
C GLU A 620 -0.05 -26.92 -2.39
N LYS A 621 0.31 -25.88 -1.61
CA LYS A 621 1.51 -25.86 -0.77
C LYS A 621 1.11 -25.70 0.69
N TYR A 622 2.03 -25.97 1.61
CA TYR A 622 1.83 -25.67 3.03
C TYR A 622 1.63 -24.17 3.27
N ILE A 623 2.37 -23.34 2.53
CA ILE A 623 2.27 -21.88 2.49
C ILE A 623 1.90 -21.51 1.05
N GLY A 624 0.62 -21.27 0.81
CA GLY A 624 0.10 -20.79 -0.47
C GLY A 624 -0.09 -21.85 -1.55
N PHE A 625 0.08 -21.46 -2.82
CA PHE A 625 -0.13 -22.34 -3.98
C PHE A 625 0.84 -22.01 -5.11
N SER A 626 0.92 -22.88 -6.11
CA SER A 626 1.63 -22.61 -7.37
C SER A 626 0.88 -23.18 -8.56
N CYS A 627 1.06 -22.61 -9.75
CA CYS A 627 0.48 -23.16 -10.97
C CYS A 627 1.48 -24.04 -11.71
N ASP A 628 1.12 -25.30 -11.93
CA ASP A 628 1.82 -26.21 -12.83
C ASP A 628 1.44 -25.90 -14.27
N CYS A 629 2.38 -25.29 -14.99
CA CYS A 629 2.22 -24.97 -16.40
C CYS A 629 2.79 -26.06 -17.32
N THR A 630 3.27 -27.20 -16.82
CA THR A 630 4.06 -28.19 -17.58
C THR A 630 3.35 -28.67 -18.84
N LEU A 631 2.04 -28.95 -18.76
CA LEU A 631 1.22 -29.43 -19.89
C LEU A 631 0.57 -28.30 -20.73
N SER A 632 1.01 -27.06 -20.53
CA SER A 632 0.52 -25.88 -21.27
C SER A 632 1.63 -25.25 -22.12
N ALA A 633 1.24 -24.54 -23.18
CA ALA A 633 2.12 -23.73 -24.02
C ALA A 633 2.51 -22.38 -23.39
N TYR A 634 2.30 -22.25 -22.09
CA TYR A 634 2.53 -21.04 -21.31
C TYR A 634 3.49 -21.34 -20.14
N SER A 635 3.99 -20.28 -19.53
CA SER A 635 4.93 -20.29 -18.42
C SER A 635 4.66 -19.13 -17.45
N GLY A 636 5.51 -19.01 -16.44
CA GLY A 636 5.38 -18.04 -15.35
C GLY A 636 4.42 -18.53 -14.25
N PRO A 637 4.30 -17.77 -13.15
CA PRO A 637 3.66 -18.23 -11.91
C PRO A 637 2.15 -18.50 -12.04
N PHE A 638 1.52 -17.93 -13.06
CA PHE A 638 0.08 -18.01 -13.33
C PHE A 638 -0.22 -18.59 -14.73
N CYS A 639 0.79 -19.16 -15.40
CA CYS A 639 0.68 -19.71 -16.75
C CYS A 639 0.14 -18.71 -17.79
N LYS A 640 0.55 -17.44 -17.70
CA LYS A 640 0.16 -16.36 -18.64
C LYS A 640 1.22 -16.04 -19.69
N LYS A 641 2.51 -16.31 -19.42
CA LYS A 641 3.61 -15.95 -20.32
C LYS A 641 3.65 -16.97 -21.48
N GLU A 642 3.31 -16.54 -22.68
CA GLU A 642 3.37 -17.40 -23.87
C GLU A 642 4.80 -17.90 -24.10
N ILE A 643 4.94 -19.19 -24.43
CA ILE A 643 6.20 -19.72 -24.94
C ILE A 643 6.26 -19.45 -26.43
N SER A 644 7.28 -18.71 -26.87
CA SER A 644 7.44 -18.35 -28.27
C SER A 644 8.87 -18.52 -28.77
N ALA A 645 9.01 -18.75 -30.06
CA ALA A 645 10.29 -18.94 -30.72
C ALA A 645 10.28 -18.40 -32.14
N TYR A 646 11.43 -17.90 -32.57
CA TYR A 646 11.68 -17.49 -33.95
C TYR A 646 12.28 -18.64 -34.75
N LEU A 647 11.71 -18.90 -35.92
CA LEU A 647 12.15 -19.93 -36.86
C LEU A 647 12.76 -19.26 -38.09
N GLU A 648 14.01 -19.63 -38.40
CA GLU A 648 14.68 -19.24 -39.64
C GLU A 648 14.30 -20.16 -40.82
N THR A 649 14.77 -19.80 -42.02
CA THR A 649 14.54 -20.59 -43.23
C THR A 649 15.07 -22.01 -43.07
N GLY A 650 14.21 -23.00 -43.35
CA GLY A 650 14.57 -24.41 -43.27
C GLY A 650 14.53 -25.01 -41.86
N THR A 651 14.15 -24.24 -40.84
CA THR A 651 14.01 -24.76 -39.47
C THR A 651 12.80 -25.70 -39.37
N SER A 652 13.00 -26.82 -38.68
CA SER A 652 12.00 -27.87 -38.42
C SER A 652 12.02 -28.21 -36.94
N VAL A 653 10.88 -28.09 -36.29
CA VAL A 653 10.66 -28.58 -34.91
C VAL A 653 9.64 -29.70 -34.97
N THR A 654 10.07 -30.93 -34.71
CA THR A 654 9.22 -32.11 -34.83
C THR A 654 9.04 -32.78 -33.47
N TYR A 655 7.81 -32.82 -32.97
CA TYR A 655 7.41 -33.60 -31.81
C TYR A 655 6.91 -34.98 -32.27
N ASN A 656 7.48 -36.05 -31.73
CA ASN A 656 7.07 -37.42 -32.02
C ASN A 656 6.13 -37.93 -30.92
N PHE A 657 4.98 -38.48 -31.29
CA PHE A 657 4.00 -38.95 -30.29
C PHE A 657 4.37 -40.32 -29.68
N GLN A 658 5.36 -41.03 -30.23
CA GLN A 658 5.82 -42.34 -29.76
C GLN A 658 7.28 -42.31 -29.26
N GLU A 659 7.51 -42.98 -28.13
CA GLU A 659 8.81 -43.17 -27.49
C GLU A 659 9.64 -44.25 -28.22
N TYR A 660 10.93 -44.01 -28.41
CA TYR A 660 11.87 -44.89 -29.09
C TYR A 660 12.18 -46.14 -28.23
N TYR A 661 11.47 -47.26 -28.42
CA TYR A 661 11.90 -48.55 -27.85
C TYR A 661 13.07 -49.14 -28.67
N ALA A 662 14.30 -48.78 -28.28
CA ALA A 662 15.52 -49.32 -28.85
C ALA A 662 16.04 -50.55 -28.07
N LEU A 663 15.25 -51.62 -27.91
CA LEU A 663 15.75 -52.91 -27.40
C LEU A 663 15.01 -54.10 -28.05
N ALA A 664 15.36 -54.41 -29.29
CA ALA A 664 15.36 -55.77 -29.83
C ALA A 664 16.21 -55.84 -31.10
N LYS A 665 17.54 -55.90 -30.93
CA LYS A 665 18.38 -56.53 -31.95
C LYS A 665 18.02 -58.02 -31.93
N ASN A 666 17.65 -58.54 -33.09
CA ASN A 666 17.31 -59.94 -33.40
C ASN A 666 15.85 -60.34 -33.19
N SER A 667 14.99 -59.92 -34.12
CA SER A 667 13.93 -60.79 -34.62
C SER A 667 13.55 -60.41 -36.05
N SER A 668 13.18 -61.42 -36.81
CA SER A 668 12.86 -61.46 -38.23
C SER A 668 11.84 -60.41 -38.71
N SER A 669 11.73 -60.30 -40.04
CA SER A 669 10.90 -59.41 -40.86
C SER A 669 9.37 -59.49 -40.67
N HIS A 670 8.89 -59.78 -39.47
CA HIS A 670 7.47 -59.86 -39.11
C HIS A 670 7.20 -59.25 -37.72
N ALA A 671 7.60 -58.00 -37.50
CA ALA A 671 7.19 -57.19 -36.35
C ALA A 671 6.51 -55.90 -36.84
N SER A 672 5.40 -56.06 -37.57
CA SER A 672 4.53 -54.96 -38.04
C SER A 672 3.20 -54.93 -37.27
N SER A 673 3.16 -55.43 -36.05
CA SER A 673 1.99 -55.45 -35.18
C SER A 673 2.40 -54.98 -33.80
N PHE A 674 1.59 -54.12 -33.18
CA PHE A 674 1.82 -53.37 -31.92
C PHE A 674 2.31 -51.93 -32.10
N TYR A 675 1.70 -51.17 -33.01
CA TYR A 675 1.60 -49.72 -32.84
C TYR A 675 0.37 -49.44 -31.96
N ALA A 676 0.52 -48.71 -30.87
CA ALA A 676 -0.64 -48.17 -30.16
C ALA A 676 -1.24 -47.08 -31.07
N ASP A 677 -2.32 -47.41 -31.79
CA ASP A 677 -3.01 -46.50 -32.69
C ASP A 677 -3.67 -45.38 -31.88
N MET A 678 -3.01 -44.22 -31.81
CA MET A 678 -3.62 -43.01 -31.27
C MET A 678 -4.60 -42.46 -32.33
N THR A 679 -5.86 -42.86 -32.21
CA THR A 679 -6.97 -42.34 -33.02
C THR A 679 -7.64 -41.18 -32.31
N LEU A 680 -7.79 -40.04 -33.00
CA LEU A 680 -8.49 -38.86 -32.50
C LEU A 680 -9.81 -38.66 -33.24
N ASN A 681 -10.91 -38.58 -32.49
CA ASN A 681 -12.19 -38.04 -32.98
C ASN A 681 -12.41 -36.58 -32.57
N ARG A 682 -11.50 -36.03 -31.75
CA ARG A 682 -11.50 -34.64 -31.27
C ARG A 682 -10.07 -34.13 -31.12
N GLU A 683 -9.83 -32.90 -31.52
CA GLU A 683 -8.59 -32.21 -31.21
C GLU A 683 -8.77 -30.70 -31.09
N ALA A 684 -7.92 -30.10 -30.27
CA ALA A 684 -7.82 -28.66 -30.09
C ALA A 684 -6.39 -28.21 -30.42
N ILE A 685 -6.27 -27.30 -31.38
CA ILE A 685 -5.01 -26.72 -31.81
C ILE A 685 -5.09 -25.22 -31.55
N THR A 686 -4.17 -24.69 -30.74
CA THR A 686 -4.03 -23.25 -30.53
C THR A 686 -2.61 -22.84 -30.81
N PHE A 687 -2.43 -21.73 -31.51
CA PHE A 687 -1.13 -21.12 -31.70
C PHE A 687 -1.30 -19.67 -32.12
N ALA A 688 -0.25 -18.88 -31.93
CA ALA A 688 -0.13 -17.57 -32.53
C ALA A 688 1.10 -17.52 -33.43
N PHE A 689 1.05 -16.68 -34.47
CA PHE A 689 2.15 -16.53 -35.40
C PHE A 689 2.30 -15.09 -35.88
N ARG A 690 3.53 -14.72 -36.22
CA ARG A 690 3.89 -13.44 -36.82
C ARG A 690 4.85 -13.68 -37.97
N THR A 691 4.45 -13.30 -39.18
CA THR A 691 5.29 -13.42 -40.37
C THR A 691 4.95 -12.36 -41.41
N THR A 692 5.87 -12.14 -42.35
CA THR A 692 5.69 -11.35 -43.57
C THR A 692 5.95 -12.18 -44.82
N ARG A 693 5.98 -13.51 -44.69
CA ARG A 693 6.37 -14.45 -45.75
C ARG A 693 5.15 -15.29 -46.17
N THR A 694 4.97 -15.45 -47.46
CA THR A 694 3.96 -16.31 -48.09
C THR A 694 4.56 -16.98 -49.33
N PRO A 695 4.11 -18.19 -49.71
CA PRO A 695 3.32 -19.11 -48.90
C PRO A 695 4.17 -19.68 -47.75
N SER A 696 3.54 -20.16 -46.68
CA SER A 696 4.28 -20.65 -45.50
C SER A 696 3.53 -21.76 -44.77
N LEU A 697 4.24 -22.82 -44.37
CA LEU A 697 3.68 -23.91 -43.59
C LEU A 697 3.78 -23.60 -42.09
N LEU A 698 2.66 -23.45 -41.39
CA LEU A 698 2.64 -23.11 -39.97
C LEU A 698 2.74 -24.36 -39.08
N LEU A 699 1.89 -25.36 -39.37
CA LEU A 699 1.75 -26.57 -38.56
C LEU A 699 1.38 -27.75 -39.46
N TYR A 700 1.97 -28.91 -39.19
CA TYR A 700 1.70 -30.16 -39.91
C TYR A 700 1.64 -31.34 -38.93
N VAL A 701 0.53 -32.07 -38.91
CA VAL A 701 0.38 -33.33 -38.16
C VAL A 701 0.31 -34.47 -39.15
N SER A 702 1.15 -35.49 -39.00
CA SER A 702 1.19 -36.66 -39.88
C SER A 702 0.70 -37.93 -39.19
N SER A 703 0.18 -38.85 -39.97
CA SER A 703 -0.17 -40.23 -39.59
C SER A 703 0.70 -41.26 -40.31
N PHE A 704 0.76 -42.48 -39.77
CA PHE A 704 1.30 -43.65 -40.48
C PHE A 704 0.45 -44.08 -41.68
N TYR A 705 -0.84 -43.75 -41.72
CA TYR A 705 -1.77 -44.09 -42.81
C TYR A 705 -1.90 -42.99 -43.88
N LYS A 706 -0.92 -42.08 -43.98
CA LYS A 706 -0.90 -40.94 -44.92
C LYS A 706 -2.07 -39.95 -44.74
N GLU A 707 -2.77 -40.04 -43.62
CA GLU A 707 -3.67 -39.00 -43.13
C GLU A 707 -2.85 -37.83 -42.58
N TYR A 708 -3.36 -36.60 -42.68
CA TYR A 708 -2.68 -35.44 -42.14
C TYR A 708 -3.59 -34.25 -41.87
N VAL A 709 -3.10 -33.36 -41.01
CA VAL A 709 -3.63 -31.99 -40.85
C VAL A 709 -2.54 -31.02 -41.22
N SER A 710 -2.81 -30.07 -42.13
CA SER A 710 -1.86 -29.00 -42.46
C SER A 710 -2.52 -27.64 -42.33
N VAL A 711 -1.78 -26.70 -41.74
CA VAL A 711 -2.18 -25.30 -41.62
C VAL A 711 -1.15 -24.45 -42.34
N ILE A 712 -1.59 -23.72 -43.36
CA ILE A 712 -0.72 -22.97 -44.26
C ILE A 712 -1.21 -21.54 -44.46
N LEU A 713 -0.28 -20.66 -44.82
CA LEU A 713 -0.57 -19.39 -45.48
C LEU A 713 -0.40 -19.57 -46.98
N THR A 714 -1.45 -19.24 -47.74
CA THR A 714 -1.39 -19.24 -49.21
C THR A 714 -0.54 -18.10 -49.73
N ARG A 715 -0.27 -18.07 -51.05
CA ARG A 715 0.46 -16.97 -51.70
C ARG A 715 -0.18 -15.59 -51.45
N ASN A 716 -1.49 -15.55 -51.32
CA ASN A 716 -2.27 -14.34 -51.09
C ASN A 716 -2.30 -13.93 -49.61
N GLY A 717 -1.76 -14.77 -48.71
CA GLY A 717 -1.75 -14.54 -47.27
C GLY A 717 -3.01 -15.01 -46.54
N ASP A 718 -3.87 -15.79 -47.20
CA ASP A 718 -5.04 -16.39 -46.57
C ASP A 718 -4.62 -17.61 -45.74
N LEU A 719 -5.26 -17.77 -44.58
CA LEU A 719 -5.06 -18.94 -43.72
C LEU A 719 -5.92 -20.10 -44.26
N GLN A 720 -5.27 -21.20 -44.60
CA GLN A 720 -5.92 -22.44 -45.03
C GLN A 720 -5.64 -23.58 -44.04
N ILE A 721 -6.71 -24.27 -43.67
CA ILE A 721 -6.67 -25.48 -42.83
C ILE A 721 -7.11 -26.64 -43.70
N ARG A 722 -6.29 -27.69 -43.74
CA ARG A 722 -6.50 -28.87 -44.59
C ARG A 722 -6.56 -30.11 -43.73
N TYR A 723 -7.61 -30.90 -43.89
CA TYR A 723 -7.78 -32.19 -43.21
C TYR A 723 -7.85 -33.30 -44.26
N LYS A 724 -6.91 -34.24 -44.20
CA LYS A 724 -6.97 -35.49 -44.96
C LYS A 724 -7.13 -36.63 -43.97
N LEU A 725 -8.37 -37.06 -43.75
CA LEU A 725 -8.72 -38.15 -42.82
C LEU A 725 -8.92 -39.50 -43.50
N ASP A 726 -9.02 -39.52 -44.83
CA ASP A 726 -9.03 -40.74 -45.65
C ASP A 726 -7.89 -40.67 -46.67
N SER A 727 -7.01 -41.67 -46.66
CA SER A 727 -5.86 -41.74 -47.58
C SER A 727 -6.26 -41.76 -49.06
N HIS A 728 -7.46 -42.24 -49.37
CA HIS A 728 -8.00 -42.39 -50.72
C HIS A 728 -8.75 -41.16 -51.24
N GLN A 729 -8.99 -40.16 -50.38
CA GLN A 729 -9.68 -38.92 -50.74
C GLN A 729 -8.73 -37.71 -50.78
N ASP A 730 -9.19 -36.66 -51.44
CA ASP A 730 -8.55 -35.35 -51.36
C ASP A 730 -8.84 -34.70 -50.00
N PRO A 731 -7.96 -33.81 -49.51
CA PRO A 731 -8.18 -33.13 -48.23
C PRO A 731 -9.41 -32.21 -48.28
N ASP A 732 -10.17 -32.16 -47.19
CA ASP A 732 -11.09 -31.07 -46.91
C ASP A 732 -10.29 -29.77 -46.71
N VAL A 733 -10.60 -28.72 -47.47
CA VAL A 733 -9.88 -27.43 -47.44
C VAL A 733 -10.80 -26.30 -46.95
N PHE A 734 -10.42 -25.67 -45.85
CA PHE A 734 -11.13 -24.52 -45.29
C PHE A 734 -10.26 -23.26 -45.41
N SER A 735 -10.73 -22.28 -46.18
CA SER A 735 -10.02 -21.01 -46.39
C SER A 735 -10.65 -19.88 -45.58
N ILE A 736 -9.82 -19.15 -44.84
CA ILE A 736 -10.24 -18.04 -43.97
C ILE A 736 -9.73 -16.75 -44.57
N ASN A 737 -10.64 -16.05 -45.26
CA ASN A 737 -10.32 -14.86 -46.06
C ASN A 737 -10.78 -13.59 -45.31
N ILE A 738 -10.06 -13.23 -44.24
CA ILE A 738 -10.37 -12.02 -43.44
C ILE A 738 -9.54 -10.83 -43.94
N LYS A 739 -8.22 -11.03 -44.03
CA LYS A 739 -7.19 -10.09 -44.50
C LYS A 739 -5.91 -10.91 -44.74
N ASN A 740 -4.95 -10.34 -45.47
CA ASN A 740 -3.60 -10.93 -45.55
C ASN A 740 -3.04 -11.08 -44.13
N MET A 741 -2.82 -12.32 -43.68
CA MET A 741 -2.36 -12.64 -42.33
C MET A 741 -0.83 -12.66 -42.20
N ALA A 742 -0.11 -12.46 -43.31
CA ALA A 742 1.34 -12.22 -43.34
C ALA A 742 1.65 -10.71 -43.35
N ASP A 743 0.94 -9.95 -42.52
CA ASP A 743 1.05 -8.49 -42.38
C ASP A 743 2.12 -8.05 -41.36
N GLY A 744 2.85 -9.00 -40.77
CA GLY A 744 3.81 -8.74 -39.71
C GLY A 744 3.19 -8.44 -38.35
N GLN A 745 1.86 -8.56 -38.19
CA GLN A 745 1.18 -8.52 -36.89
C GLN A 745 1.08 -9.93 -36.30
N LEU A 746 0.94 -10.02 -34.97
CA LEU A 746 0.70 -11.30 -34.30
C LEU A 746 -0.75 -11.71 -34.48
N GLN A 747 -0.98 -12.91 -35.02
CA GLN A 747 -2.30 -13.49 -35.24
C GLN A 747 -2.48 -14.70 -34.31
N HIS A 748 -3.58 -14.74 -33.55
CA HIS A 748 -3.95 -15.87 -32.69
C HIS A 748 -4.97 -16.74 -33.39
N VAL A 749 -4.71 -18.04 -33.49
CA VAL A 749 -5.56 -19.02 -34.17
C VAL A 749 -5.94 -20.14 -33.19
N LYS A 750 -7.23 -20.46 -33.13
CA LYS A 750 -7.77 -21.59 -32.40
C LYS A 750 -8.62 -22.44 -33.33
N ILE A 751 -8.32 -23.73 -33.37
CA ILE A 751 -8.97 -24.74 -34.20
C ILE A 751 -9.45 -25.83 -33.26
N ASN A 752 -10.75 -26.09 -33.24
CA ASN A 752 -11.37 -27.14 -32.45
C ASN A 752 -12.17 -28.04 -33.37
N ARG A 753 -11.83 -29.32 -33.44
CA ARG A 753 -12.62 -30.32 -34.15
C ARG A 753 -13.32 -31.24 -33.17
N GLU A 754 -14.60 -31.49 -33.42
CA GLU A 754 -15.38 -32.55 -32.79
C GLU A 754 -16.06 -33.38 -33.87
N GLU A 755 -15.59 -34.60 -34.10
CA GLU A 755 -16.03 -35.49 -35.18
C GLU A 755 -15.91 -34.78 -36.54
N GLU A 756 -16.99 -34.66 -37.30
CA GLU A 756 -17.02 -33.93 -38.58
C GLU A 756 -17.06 -32.39 -38.42
N MET A 757 -17.31 -31.88 -37.22
CA MET A 757 -17.52 -30.45 -36.99
C MET A 757 -16.21 -29.74 -36.69
N LEU A 758 -15.82 -28.80 -37.56
CA LEU A 758 -14.62 -27.97 -37.38
C LEU A 758 -15.03 -26.55 -37.00
N PHE A 759 -14.41 -26.03 -35.93
CA PHE A 759 -14.60 -24.67 -35.48
C PHE A 759 -13.28 -23.91 -35.48
N VAL A 760 -13.28 -22.72 -36.06
CA VAL A 760 -12.08 -21.89 -36.17
C VAL A 760 -12.34 -20.49 -35.69
N GLU A 761 -11.41 -19.98 -34.88
CA GLU A 761 -11.44 -18.65 -34.30
C GLU A 761 -10.08 -17.98 -34.58
N VAL A 762 -10.12 -16.74 -35.06
CA VAL A 762 -8.92 -15.94 -35.35
C VAL A 762 -9.03 -14.61 -34.61
N ASN A 763 -8.05 -14.27 -33.77
CA ASN A 763 -7.96 -13.05 -32.97
C ASN A 763 -9.23 -12.74 -32.13
N GLN A 764 -9.81 -13.76 -31.49
CA GLN A 764 -11.00 -13.60 -30.64
C GLN A 764 -12.24 -13.03 -31.38
N LYS A 765 -12.30 -13.21 -32.70
CA LYS A 765 -13.47 -12.86 -33.52
C LYS A 765 -14.50 -13.99 -33.54
N GLU A 766 -15.63 -13.77 -34.21
CA GLU A 766 -16.72 -14.74 -34.33
C GLU A 766 -16.23 -16.13 -34.77
N ARG A 767 -16.71 -17.17 -34.07
CA ARG A 767 -16.34 -18.56 -34.29
C ARG A 767 -16.93 -19.06 -35.62
N MET A 768 -16.06 -19.32 -36.59
CA MET A 768 -16.44 -19.90 -37.88
C MET A 768 -16.68 -21.40 -37.73
N LYS A 769 -17.66 -21.93 -38.46
CA LYS A 769 -18.08 -23.34 -38.40
C LYS A 769 -18.01 -23.97 -39.78
N PHE A 770 -17.35 -25.12 -39.88
CA PHE A 770 -17.20 -25.92 -41.09
C PHE A 770 -17.53 -27.39 -40.80
N ILE A 771 -17.75 -28.18 -41.85
CA ILE A 771 -18.09 -29.60 -41.79
C ILE A 771 -17.11 -30.36 -42.69
N LEU A 772 -16.50 -31.41 -42.16
CA LEU A 772 -15.60 -32.32 -42.86
C LEU A 772 -16.40 -33.32 -43.67
N SER A 773 -15.93 -33.62 -44.89
CA SER A 773 -16.52 -34.65 -45.75
C SER A 773 -15.67 -35.91 -45.84
N SER A 774 -14.39 -35.84 -45.45
CA SER A 774 -13.41 -36.94 -45.57
C SER A 774 -13.46 -37.98 -44.44
N GLY A 775 -14.16 -37.73 -43.34
CA GLY A 775 -14.31 -38.67 -42.22
C GLY A 775 -14.37 -38.00 -40.84
N THR A 776 -14.46 -38.82 -39.79
CA THR A 776 -14.59 -38.37 -38.39
C THR A 776 -13.41 -38.79 -37.49
N GLU A 777 -12.53 -39.66 -37.97
CA GLU A 777 -11.41 -40.22 -37.20
C GLU A 777 -10.07 -39.86 -37.85
N PHE A 778 -9.10 -39.45 -37.03
CA PHE A 778 -7.71 -39.25 -37.44
C PHE A 778 -6.85 -40.32 -36.78
N ASN A 779 -6.43 -41.31 -37.58
CA ASN A 779 -5.86 -42.58 -37.11
C ASN A 779 -4.34 -42.54 -37.07
N ALA A 780 -3.76 -43.36 -36.18
CA ALA A 780 -2.32 -43.67 -36.14
C ALA A 780 -1.40 -42.42 -36.23
N ILE A 781 -1.69 -41.39 -35.44
CA ILE A 781 -0.93 -40.13 -35.47
C ILE A 781 0.54 -40.37 -35.10
N LYS A 782 1.44 -39.88 -35.94
CA LYS A 782 2.88 -40.13 -35.90
C LYS A 782 3.67 -38.97 -35.31
N SER A 783 3.54 -37.78 -35.88
CA SER A 783 4.32 -36.60 -35.45
C SER A 783 3.66 -35.28 -35.78
N LEU A 784 4.01 -34.25 -35.01
CA LEU A 784 3.65 -32.85 -35.19
C LEU A 784 4.91 -32.07 -35.58
N THR A 785 4.90 -31.39 -36.72
CA THR A 785 6.02 -30.60 -37.23
C THR A 785 5.62 -29.13 -37.38
N LEU A 786 6.48 -28.25 -36.87
CA LEU A 786 6.40 -26.81 -37.04
C LEU A 786 7.55 -26.34 -37.95
N GLY A 787 7.29 -25.36 -38.80
CA GLY A 787 8.28 -24.84 -39.73
C GLY A 787 8.33 -25.63 -41.04
N LYS A 788 9.33 -26.49 -41.21
CA LYS A 788 9.56 -27.24 -42.45
C LYS A 788 9.43 -28.75 -42.26
N ILE A 789 8.68 -29.42 -43.12
CA ILE A 789 8.64 -30.88 -43.22
C ILE A 789 9.90 -31.36 -43.95
N LEU A 790 10.69 -32.19 -43.28
CA LEU A 790 11.98 -32.70 -43.79
C LEU A 790 11.89 -34.11 -44.39
N VAL A 791 10.85 -34.87 -44.08
CA VAL A 791 10.64 -36.23 -44.57
C VAL A 791 9.78 -36.18 -45.83
N ASN A 792 10.05 -37.03 -46.82
CA ASN A 792 9.17 -37.18 -47.99
C ASN A 792 7.79 -37.66 -47.51
N SER A 793 6.84 -36.72 -47.45
CA SER A 793 5.45 -36.94 -47.06
C SER A 793 4.55 -36.81 -48.29
N ASP A 794 3.62 -37.75 -48.48
CA ASP A 794 2.55 -37.65 -49.49
C ASP A 794 1.53 -36.56 -49.08
N VAL A 795 1.90 -35.29 -49.30
CA VAL A 795 1.03 -34.12 -49.04
C VAL A 795 0.61 -33.47 -50.36
N ASP A 796 -0.50 -32.73 -50.33
CA ASP A 796 -1.04 -32.09 -51.52
C ASP A 796 -0.14 -30.95 -52.06
N GLU A 797 -0.38 -30.53 -53.30
CA GLU A 797 0.47 -29.58 -54.01
C GLU A 797 0.61 -28.22 -53.29
N GLU A 798 -0.46 -27.72 -52.67
CA GLU A 798 -0.42 -26.44 -51.93
C GLU A 798 0.37 -26.55 -50.62
N THR A 799 0.21 -27.65 -49.88
CA THR A 799 1.06 -27.93 -48.70
C THR A 799 2.53 -28.05 -49.09
N MET A 800 2.84 -28.71 -50.22
CA MET A 800 4.21 -28.78 -50.75
C MET A 800 4.77 -27.39 -51.12
N LYS A 801 3.98 -26.53 -51.76
CA LYS A 801 4.37 -25.15 -52.09
C LYS A 801 4.68 -24.35 -50.82
N ALA A 802 3.81 -24.42 -49.81
CA ALA A 802 4.03 -23.77 -48.51
C ALA A 802 5.25 -24.33 -47.76
N ASN A 803 5.56 -25.62 -47.93
CA ASN A 803 6.71 -26.28 -47.31
C ASN A 803 8.07 -25.96 -47.98
N SER A 804 8.08 -25.41 -49.20
CA SER A 804 9.32 -25.18 -49.97
C SER A 804 10.38 -24.41 -49.17
N GLN A 805 9.98 -23.32 -48.51
CA GLN A 805 10.80 -22.55 -47.57
C GLN A 805 10.48 -22.84 -46.10
N GLY A 806 9.34 -23.49 -45.82
CA GLY A 806 8.80 -23.67 -44.47
C GLY A 806 8.27 -22.36 -43.88
N PHE A 807 8.04 -22.35 -42.56
CA PHE A 807 7.77 -21.11 -41.84
C PHE A 807 9.04 -20.28 -41.63
N ILE A 808 8.93 -18.97 -41.82
CA ILE A 808 9.92 -17.99 -41.39
C ILE A 808 9.18 -16.91 -40.61
N GLY A 809 9.52 -16.74 -39.34
CA GLY A 809 8.81 -15.82 -38.47
C GLY A 809 8.77 -16.34 -37.03
N CYS A 810 7.85 -15.79 -36.24
CA CYS A 810 7.70 -16.17 -34.85
C CYS A 810 6.43 -17.01 -34.65
N LEU A 811 6.56 -18.13 -33.93
CA LEU A 811 5.44 -18.94 -33.43
C LEU A 811 5.35 -18.77 -31.91
N SER A 812 4.14 -18.66 -31.37
CA SER A 812 3.87 -18.48 -29.94
C SER A 812 2.72 -19.36 -29.48
N ALA A 813 2.74 -19.76 -28.21
CA ALA A 813 1.66 -20.50 -27.54
C ALA A 813 1.15 -21.73 -28.33
N VAL A 814 2.03 -22.42 -29.04
CA VAL A 814 1.67 -23.59 -29.85
C VAL A 814 1.31 -24.77 -28.94
N GLN A 815 0.06 -25.18 -28.99
CA GLN A 815 -0.52 -26.29 -28.25
C GLN A 815 -1.31 -27.18 -29.21
N PHE A 816 -1.07 -28.49 -29.14
CA PHE A 816 -1.89 -29.53 -29.76
C PHE A 816 -2.41 -30.44 -28.65
N ASN A 817 -3.70 -30.36 -28.33
CA ASN A 817 -4.31 -31.00 -27.15
C ASN A 817 -3.56 -30.62 -25.85
N HIS A 818 -2.85 -31.56 -25.23
CA HIS A 818 -2.04 -31.34 -24.01
C HIS A 818 -0.54 -31.20 -24.29
N ILE A 819 -0.13 -31.12 -25.56
CA ILE A 819 1.27 -31.10 -25.99
C ILE A 819 1.67 -29.69 -26.44
N ALA A 820 2.74 -29.17 -25.85
CA ALA A 820 3.35 -27.89 -26.18
C ALA A 820 4.73 -28.10 -26.86
N PRO A 821 4.78 -28.31 -28.19
CA PRO A 821 6.03 -28.67 -28.90
C PRO A 821 7.13 -27.61 -28.77
N LEU A 822 6.80 -26.32 -28.79
CA LEU A 822 7.79 -25.25 -28.64
C LEU A 822 8.43 -25.27 -27.25
N LYS A 823 7.62 -25.52 -26.21
CA LYS A 823 8.09 -25.60 -24.83
C LYS A 823 9.02 -26.79 -24.61
N ALA A 824 8.64 -27.95 -25.15
CA ALA A 824 9.49 -29.14 -25.12
C ALA A 824 10.81 -28.93 -25.89
N ALA A 825 10.78 -28.21 -27.02
CA ALA A 825 11.98 -27.86 -27.79
C ALA A 825 12.94 -26.91 -27.05
N LEU A 826 12.43 -25.93 -26.29
CA LEU A 826 13.24 -24.94 -25.60
C LEU A 826 13.80 -25.44 -24.25
N HIS A 827 13.02 -26.21 -23.49
CA HIS A 827 13.36 -26.57 -22.10
C HIS A 827 13.83 -28.00 -21.89
N HIS A 828 13.63 -28.93 -22.84
CA HIS A 828 13.89 -30.36 -22.64
C HIS A 828 14.66 -31.02 -23.82
N THR A 829 15.70 -30.36 -24.34
CA THR A 829 16.44 -30.81 -25.54
C THR A 829 17.14 -32.16 -25.42
N SER A 830 17.43 -32.65 -24.21
CA SER A 830 18.20 -33.88 -23.97
C SER A 830 17.37 -35.11 -23.59
N SER A 831 16.06 -34.96 -23.36
CA SER A 831 15.17 -36.05 -22.89
C SER A 831 13.75 -36.03 -23.49
N ALA A 832 13.39 -35.04 -24.31
CA ALA A 832 12.05 -34.93 -24.89
C ALA A 832 11.92 -35.68 -26.23
N PRO A 833 10.70 -36.08 -26.64
CA PRO A 833 10.43 -36.66 -27.96
C PRO A 833 10.46 -35.61 -29.09
N VAL A 834 11.29 -34.56 -28.96
CA VAL A 834 11.37 -33.43 -29.90
C VAL A 834 12.71 -33.43 -30.62
N ILE A 835 12.66 -33.29 -31.94
CA ILE A 835 13.82 -33.17 -32.81
C ILE A 835 13.80 -31.76 -33.42
N VAL A 836 14.85 -30.98 -33.16
CA VAL A 836 15.04 -29.65 -33.74
C VAL A 836 16.15 -29.70 -34.78
N LYS A 837 15.88 -29.23 -35.99
CA LYS A 837 16.85 -29.08 -37.08
C LYS A 837 16.78 -27.65 -37.64
N GLY A 838 17.92 -26.99 -37.80
CA GLY A 838 18.01 -25.59 -38.21
C GLY A 838 18.21 -24.63 -37.03
N ARG A 839 18.06 -23.32 -37.27
CA ARG A 839 18.21 -22.27 -36.25
C ARG A 839 16.86 -21.94 -35.61
N PHE A 840 16.83 -22.05 -34.29
CA PHE A 840 15.64 -21.95 -33.45
C PHE A 840 16.03 -21.21 -32.16
N THR A 841 15.40 -20.08 -31.88
CA THR A 841 15.72 -19.23 -30.71
C THR A 841 14.45 -18.76 -30.02
N GLU A 842 14.48 -18.70 -28.68
CA GLU A 842 13.39 -18.10 -27.90
C GLU A 842 13.14 -16.65 -28.34
N SER A 843 11.87 -16.24 -28.38
CA SER A 843 11.45 -14.90 -28.81
C SER A 843 10.21 -14.47 -28.05
N ASN A 844 9.93 -13.17 -28.00
CA ASN A 844 8.67 -12.62 -27.50
C ASN A 844 7.67 -12.30 -28.64
N CYS A 845 8.00 -12.68 -29.88
CA CYS A 845 7.27 -12.34 -31.10
C CYS A 845 6.99 -10.84 -31.30
N GLY A 846 7.71 -9.97 -30.60
CA GLY A 846 7.45 -8.53 -30.53
C GLY A 846 6.06 -8.18 -30.00
N THR A 847 5.51 -9.01 -29.10
CA THR A 847 4.46 -8.58 -28.19
C THR A 847 5.04 -7.46 -27.33
N LEU A 848 4.47 -6.26 -27.43
CA LEU A 848 4.53 -5.32 -26.32
C LEU A 848 3.75 -6.01 -25.21
N SER A 849 4.46 -6.69 -24.31
CA SER A 849 3.87 -7.05 -23.04
C SER A 849 3.29 -5.74 -22.47
N GLY A 850 2.03 -5.74 -22.04
CA GLY A 850 1.38 -4.60 -21.39
C GLY A 850 2.04 -4.18 -20.05
N ALA A 851 3.32 -4.44 -19.89
CA ALA A 851 4.23 -4.06 -18.82
C ALA A 851 5.44 -3.25 -19.33
N ASP A 852 5.53 -2.93 -20.63
CA ASP A 852 6.65 -2.19 -21.24
C ASP A 852 6.17 -0.97 -22.05
N SER A 853 5.33 -0.12 -21.44
CA SER A 853 5.12 1.27 -21.89
C SER A 853 5.75 2.29 -20.95
N THR A 854 6.83 1.91 -20.27
CA THR A 854 7.76 2.84 -19.59
C THR A 854 9.24 2.49 -19.83
N SER A 855 9.55 1.70 -20.86
CA SER A 855 10.91 1.41 -21.31
C SER A 855 11.27 2.11 -22.63
N SER A 856 10.88 3.37 -22.76
CA SER A 856 11.56 4.36 -23.60
C SER A 856 11.68 5.68 -22.84
N GLU A 857 12.63 5.72 -21.91
CA GLU A 857 13.57 6.83 -21.68
C GLU A 857 14.62 6.37 -20.65
N THR A 858 15.42 5.36 -21.02
CA THR A 858 16.68 5.05 -20.32
C THR A 858 17.83 5.74 -21.04
N THR A 859 17.87 7.07 -21.00
CA THR A 859 19.11 7.84 -21.17
C THR A 859 19.01 9.19 -20.46
N HIS A 860 18.98 9.19 -19.12
CA HIS A 860 19.45 10.34 -18.35
C HIS A 860 20.85 10.05 -17.85
N SER A 861 21.80 10.13 -18.78
CA SER A 861 23.13 10.62 -18.47
C SER A 861 22.99 12.02 -17.87
N PHE A 862 23.38 12.19 -16.62
CA PHE A 862 23.78 13.50 -16.09
C PHE A 862 24.93 14.00 -16.97
N ALA A 863 24.61 14.76 -18.00
CA ALA A 863 25.56 15.47 -18.83
C ALA A 863 25.33 16.97 -18.64
N ASP A 864 26.41 17.59 -18.19
CA ASP A 864 26.62 19.02 -18.05
C ASP A 864 26.03 19.85 -19.18
N HIS A 865 25.26 20.87 -18.80
CA HIS A 865 25.13 22.05 -19.66
C HIS A 865 26.46 22.82 -19.62
N SER A 866 27.30 22.58 -20.62
CA SER A 866 28.39 23.49 -21.00
C SER A 866 28.02 24.21 -22.30
N GLY A 867 27.80 25.52 -22.19
CA GLY A 867 27.71 26.47 -23.29
C GLY A 867 28.36 27.78 -22.83
N PRO A 868 29.20 28.40 -23.67
CA PRO A 868 30.31 29.24 -23.23
C PRO A 868 29.83 30.64 -22.85
N ILE A 869 30.52 31.31 -21.91
CA ILE A 869 30.82 32.76 -21.91
C ILE A 869 31.56 33.12 -20.61
N ASP A 870 32.84 33.48 -20.82
CA ASP A 870 33.59 34.61 -20.28
C ASP A 870 34.06 34.65 -18.81
N GLU A 871 35.38 34.76 -18.68
CA GLU A 871 36.12 35.05 -17.46
C GLU A 871 35.94 36.53 -17.06
N ARG A 872 35.46 36.81 -15.85
CA ARG A 872 35.95 37.87 -14.94
C ARG A 872 35.17 37.93 -13.63
N GLU A 873 35.87 37.62 -12.53
CA GLU A 873 35.81 38.11 -11.12
C GLU A 873 34.50 38.58 -10.42
N PRO A 874 34.46 38.50 -9.06
CA PRO A 874 33.30 38.03 -8.31
C PRO A 874 32.42 39.14 -7.73
N LEU A 875 31.13 38.83 -7.52
CA LEU A 875 30.25 39.65 -6.69
C LEU A 875 29.69 38.80 -5.53
N ALA A 876 30.26 39.03 -4.35
CA ALA A 876 29.71 38.63 -3.08
C ALA A 876 28.31 39.24 -2.89
N ASN A 877 27.33 38.43 -2.47
CA ASN A 877 26.27 38.75 -1.50
C ASN A 877 25.21 37.64 -1.45
N ALA A 878 25.50 36.56 -0.71
CA ALA A 878 24.48 35.62 -0.22
C ALA A 878 25.02 34.75 0.94
N ILE A 879 25.59 35.38 1.98
CA ILE A 879 25.79 34.73 3.28
C ILE A 879 25.35 35.73 4.35
N ARG A 880 24.04 35.82 4.55
CA ARG A 880 23.47 36.54 5.70
C ARG A 880 22.06 36.04 6.02
N SER A 881 21.93 34.75 6.32
CA SER A 881 20.69 34.22 6.90
C SER A 881 20.85 32.88 7.61
N ASP A 882 21.94 32.65 8.37
CA ASP A 882 22.03 31.47 9.26
C ASP A 882 22.65 31.75 10.65
N ALA A 883 23.02 33.00 10.95
CA ALA A 883 23.57 33.33 12.27
C ALA A 883 22.51 33.47 13.37
N ALA A 884 21.26 33.80 13.02
CA ALA A 884 20.19 34.03 14.00
C ALA A 884 19.62 32.72 14.58
N ILE A 885 19.56 31.66 13.77
CA ILE A 885 19.02 30.35 14.17
C ILE A 885 20.01 29.61 15.07
N ILE A 886 21.31 29.68 14.75
CA ILE A 886 22.38 29.10 15.58
C ILE A 886 22.48 29.83 16.93
N GLY A 887 22.34 31.16 16.95
CA GLY A 887 22.32 31.94 18.19
C GLY A 887 21.12 31.62 19.09
N GLY A 888 19.95 31.38 18.50
CA GLY A 888 18.73 31.00 19.23
C GLY A 888 18.84 29.64 19.92
N VAL A 889 19.39 28.63 19.22
CA VAL A 889 19.56 27.28 19.78
C VAL A 889 20.59 27.30 20.93
N ILE A 890 21.70 28.02 20.76
CA ILE A 890 22.72 28.15 21.83
C ILE A 890 22.13 28.86 23.06
N ALA A 891 21.32 29.91 22.88
CA ALA A 891 20.68 30.63 23.98
C ALA A 891 19.70 29.73 24.78
N VAL A 892 18.93 28.88 24.10
CA VAL A 892 18.01 27.95 24.75
C VAL A 892 18.77 26.88 25.54
N VAL A 893 19.85 26.33 25.00
CA VAL A 893 20.69 25.34 25.71
C VAL A 893 21.35 25.95 26.95
N ILE A 894 21.86 27.18 26.84
CA ILE A 894 22.43 27.92 27.99
C ILE A 894 21.35 28.17 29.05
N PHE A 895 20.14 28.55 28.64
CA PHE A 895 19.03 28.78 29.57
C PHE A 895 18.61 27.51 30.32
N ILE A 896 18.56 26.36 29.62
CA ILE A 896 18.26 25.06 30.26
C ILE A 896 19.36 24.69 31.26
N LEU A 897 20.64 24.88 30.91
CA LEU A 897 21.76 24.62 31.82
C LEU A 897 21.75 25.56 33.04
N LEU A 898 21.37 26.83 32.86
CA LEU A 898 21.18 27.78 33.97
C LEU A 898 20.01 27.40 34.88
N CYS A 899 18.92 26.88 34.32
CA CYS A 899 17.79 26.37 35.10
C CYS A 899 18.19 25.12 35.91
N ILE A 900 18.90 24.17 35.30
CA ILE A 900 19.39 22.96 35.99
C ILE A 900 20.35 23.34 37.14
N THR A 901 21.28 24.26 36.89
CA THR A 901 22.22 24.73 37.93
C THR A 901 21.50 25.51 39.03
N ALA A 902 20.50 26.35 38.73
CA ALA A 902 19.69 27.04 39.74
C ALA A 902 18.88 26.06 40.60
N ILE A 903 18.33 25.00 40.00
CA ILE A 903 17.64 23.91 40.72
C ILE A 903 18.64 23.15 41.60
N ALA A 904 19.82 22.81 41.07
CA ALA A 904 20.87 22.14 41.84
C ALA A 904 21.35 22.98 43.03
N ILE A 905 21.55 24.30 42.85
CA ILE A 905 21.93 25.24 43.93
C ILE A 905 20.81 25.36 44.96
N ARG A 906 19.52 25.36 44.55
CA ARG A 906 18.38 25.35 45.48
C ARG A 906 18.33 24.06 46.29
N ILE A 907 18.59 22.91 45.67
CA ILE A 907 18.66 21.61 46.37
C ILE A 907 19.86 21.58 47.32
N TYR A 908 21.02 22.09 46.91
CA TYR A 908 22.22 22.14 47.75
C TYR A 908 22.07 23.10 48.94
N LYS A 909 21.43 24.26 48.74
CA LYS A 909 21.06 25.18 49.84
C LYS A 909 20.00 24.61 50.78
N LYS A 910 19.06 23.77 50.29
CA LYS A 910 18.10 23.06 51.15
C LYS A 910 18.75 21.93 51.95
N LYS A 911 19.81 21.31 51.44
CA LYS A 911 20.57 20.24 52.12
C LYS A 911 21.60 20.78 53.14
N GLY A 912 22.09 22.01 52.96
CA GLY A 912 23.04 22.67 53.87
C GLY A 912 22.47 23.13 55.22
N ILE A 913 21.14 23.07 55.43
CA ILE A 913 20.50 23.43 56.71
C ILE A 913 20.23 22.21 57.60
N TYR A 914 20.41 20.98 57.10
CA TYR A 914 20.17 19.75 57.87
C TYR A 914 21.41 18.92 58.22
N SER A 915 22.61 19.33 57.78
CA SER A 915 23.87 18.63 58.08
C SER A 915 24.76 19.46 59.00
N LYS A 916 24.23 19.78 60.18
CA LYS A 916 25.03 20.22 61.33
C LYS A 916 24.45 19.63 62.61
N ASN A 917 24.45 18.30 62.67
CA ASN A 917 24.52 17.53 63.90
C ASN A 917 24.93 16.10 63.54
N GLU A 918 25.81 15.54 64.36
CA GLU A 918 26.26 14.15 64.40
C GLU A 918 27.42 13.72 63.48
N THR A 919 28.63 13.92 64.01
CA THR A 919 29.77 13.02 63.82
C THR A 919 29.98 12.18 65.08
N LYS A 920 29.92 10.84 64.99
CA LYS A 920 30.91 9.91 65.59
C LYS A 920 30.59 8.42 65.34
N GLY A 921 31.58 7.74 64.73
CA GLY A 921 31.92 6.30 64.84
C GLY A 921 31.10 5.34 63.95
N SER A 922 31.64 4.27 63.38
CA SER A 922 32.99 3.71 63.21
C SER A 922 32.84 2.46 62.31
N GLU A 923 33.82 2.19 61.42
CA GLU A 923 34.43 0.88 61.04
C GLU A 923 33.50 -0.34 60.75
N ASN A 924 33.72 -1.27 59.82
CA ASN A 924 34.72 -1.61 58.80
C ASN A 924 34.13 -2.83 58.02
N GLU A 925 34.45 -2.97 56.72
CA GLU A 925 35.04 -4.15 56.04
C GLU A 925 34.67 -5.57 56.57
N ASP A 926 34.35 -6.60 55.78
CA ASP A 926 34.96 -7.01 54.51
C ASP A 926 34.20 -8.22 53.91
N SER A 927 34.37 -8.39 52.58
CA SER A 927 34.46 -9.62 51.73
C SER A 927 33.63 -10.90 52.05
N ALA A 928 33.20 -11.79 51.14
CA ALA A 928 33.40 -12.04 49.71
C ALA A 928 32.36 -13.10 49.23
N GLU A 929 32.17 -13.13 47.92
CA GLU A 929 31.66 -14.19 47.00
C GLU A 929 31.13 -15.55 47.53
N SER A 930 29.93 -15.94 47.07
CA SER A 930 29.75 -17.01 46.07
C SER A 930 28.27 -17.32 45.84
N ALA A 931 27.95 -17.60 44.57
CA ALA A 931 26.65 -17.89 43.99
C ALA A 931 25.88 -19.07 44.63
N LEU A 932 24.55 -19.01 44.60
CA LEU A 932 23.73 -20.16 44.17
C LEU A 932 22.29 -19.74 43.79
N LYS A 933 21.85 -20.29 42.64
CA LYS A 933 20.47 -20.45 42.18
C LYS A 933 19.60 -21.18 43.22
N SER A 934 18.31 -20.85 43.29
CA SER A 934 17.20 -21.77 42.96
C SER A 934 15.90 -21.37 43.66
N GLU A 935 14.88 -21.18 42.83
CA GLU A 935 13.42 -21.34 42.99
C GLU A 935 12.83 -21.77 44.35
N LEU A 936 11.77 -21.06 44.77
CA LEU A 936 10.50 -21.57 45.33
C LEU A 936 9.56 -20.33 45.45
N SER A 937 8.53 -20.15 44.62
CA SER A 937 7.25 -20.87 44.57
C SER A 937 6.45 -20.82 45.88
N MET A 938 5.30 -20.11 45.80
CA MET A 938 4.02 -20.37 46.50
C MET A 938 4.01 -20.14 48.03
N GLN A 939 2.95 -19.68 48.68
CA GLN A 939 1.58 -19.32 48.32
C GLN A 939 0.97 -18.59 49.55
N ASN A 940 0.06 -17.66 49.26
CA ASN A 940 -1.20 -17.39 49.97
C ASN A 940 -1.26 -17.43 51.50
N THR A 941 -1.64 -16.30 52.10
CA THR A 941 -2.92 -16.11 52.81
C THR A 941 -3.04 -14.62 53.18
N ALA A 942 -3.97 -13.90 52.57
CA ALA A 942 -5.34 -13.69 53.03
C ALA A 942 -5.45 -12.69 54.19
N ASN A 943 -5.94 -11.50 53.82
CA ASN A 943 -7.16 -10.87 54.31
C ASN A 943 -7.06 -9.50 55.01
N GLU A 944 -7.87 -8.59 54.45
CA GLU A 944 -8.70 -7.56 55.11
C GLU A 944 -8.08 -6.25 55.63
N ASN A 945 -8.39 -5.18 54.87
CA ASN A 945 -9.17 -3.99 55.25
C ASN A 945 -8.51 -2.69 54.77
N GLN A 946 -9.04 -2.07 53.70
CA GLN A 946 -10.10 -1.04 53.71
C GLN A 946 -9.62 0.36 54.12
N LYS A 947 -9.69 1.28 53.14
CA LYS A 947 -10.08 2.72 53.17
C LYS A 947 -9.13 3.56 52.30
N GLU A 948 -9.57 3.96 51.11
CA GLU A 948 -10.44 5.11 50.80
C GLU A 948 -9.64 6.41 50.55
N TYR A 949 -9.64 6.80 49.26
CA TYR A 949 -9.79 8.12 48.66
C TYR A 949 -8.66 9.18 48.62
N PHE A 950 -8.42 9.59 47.35
CA PHE A 950 -8.15 10.92 46.74
C PHE A 950 -7.10 11.84 47.38
N PHE A 951 -6.16 12.44 46.63
CA PHE A 951 -6.19 12.96 45.27
C PHE A 951 -4.92 12.64 44.48
#